data_AF-A0A4W6EH01-F1
#
_entry.id   AF-A0A4W6EH01-F1
#
_cell.length_a   1.000
_cell.length_b   1.000
_cell.length_c   1.000
_cell.angle_alpha   90.00
_cell.angle_beta   90.00
_cell.angle_gamma   90.00
#
_symmetry.space_group_name_H-M   'P 1'
#
loop_
_entity.id
_entity.type
_entity.pdbx_description
1 polymer ?
#
loop_
_entity_poly.entity_id
_entity_poly.type
_entity_poly.pdbx_seq_one_letter_code
_entity_poly.pdbx_strand_id
1 'polypeptide(L)'
;MDDIKWGRGEDSSVIITLPECSAFSDIPEEALAKVFTYLTLIPRQPGVKFIIILDRRLDTWASIKTALARIAASFPGNLHLVLVLRPTSFFHRTVTDIGFRFSQEDFMLKMPVVMLSSVTDLLRYINENQLTSEFGGTLDYCHSDWIVLRTAIESFAVTVKDIAQMLQGFGTELAETELPDEGKAIERLLESQTDKYRKLKDAIRSVSKEGRHLLSSLETSEKEDDSQWDVKLDWETVQRLLAQLRDMESAFDGFFEKHHLKLHQYLQLLRYEHSFQELCLEHLMAQERELSVSVDTLAQTEQALKRLDSLESNAQEVVARAQIIILHGHQLSASHHYAMALIMQRCNELRHYCDTLNAALKTKHSRLLHTHQLLLCLGQAQTWCDNGAYLLANQLVEKSQSKEGAQAALKDIEKLLEGMPSLLSSGPDILAIEYEAVLTPQLQVQIGKTFEKHAAVQQMIQNRQTSLRKLADKHIRPIQLVAPRPENPPRSKSPLFSPKGIKSIGHRKGKQTPLRLSWSHCIEVIHDYQESRSCVAYSLEGEDSPDLLKRHVMRELIETERIYVEELLSVLLGYRAEMDNPALSGLLPPILRSKRDILFGNMPEIYNFHSRVFLQDLEGCLEAPEGVGACFLERKESFQMYECYCQNKPRSEALWRQFSDCAFFQECQKKLEHKLGLDSYLLKPVQRLTKYQLLLKELLKYSTDCEGTSELQGALTAMLDLLKSVNDSMHQIAITGYEGDICELGRVLMQGSFSVWISHKKGPTRMKELARFKPMQRHLFLYERALLLCKRREEHGDGCDKTPSYSFKHYLKMTAVGITENVKGDVKKFEIWYSGREEVYVVQAPTLEVKTAWLNELRRILTNQQKMLRGLTKAHLLASFVALNCCFSENMRYGQKL
;
A
#
# COMPACT_ATOMS: atom_id res chain seq x y z
N MET A 1 2.47 -16.14 60.85
CA MET A 1 1.31 -15.25 60.59
C MET A 1 0.18 -15.47 61.59
N ASP A 2 0.21 -16.55 62.36
CA ASP A 2 -0.90 -17.51 62.42
C ASP A 2 -2.01 -17.14 63.43
N ASP A 3 -1.89 -15.96 64.03
CA ASP A 3 -2.71 -15.50 65.14
C ASP A 3 -3.25 -14.06 64.94
N ILE A 4 -3.04 -13.42 63.77
CA ILE A 4 -3.47 -12.03 63.57
C ILE A 4 -4.99 -11.96 63.37
N LYS A 5 -5.70 -11.33 64.33
CA LYS A 5 -7.18 -11.31 64.37
C LYS A 5 -7.75 -9.96 63.99
N TRP A 6 -8.92 -9.97 63.35
CA TRP A 6 -9.59 -8.81 62.80
C TRP A 6 -10.83 -8.40 63.59
N GLY A 7 -11.21 -7.14 63.48
CA GLY A 7 -12.48 -6.58 63.95
C GLY A 7 -12.68 -5.15 63.43
N ARG A 8 -13.79 -4.51 63.79
CA ARG A 8 -14.10 -3.11 63.42
C ARG A 8 -14.45 -2.27 64.65
N GLY A 9 -13.90 -1.06 64.71
CA GLY A 9 -14.31 -0.02 65.65
C GLY A 9 -15.48 0.79 65.10
N GLU A 10 -16.19 1.49 66.00
CA GLU A 10 -17.44 2.24 65.70
C GLU A 10 -17.29 3.21 64.52
N ASP A 11 -16.13 3.86 64.41
CA ASP A 11 -15.73 4.76 63.34
C ASP A 11 -15.45 4.06 61.97
N SER A 12 -15.94 2.84 61.77
CA SER A 12 -15.53 1.90 60.70
C SER A 12 -14.02 1.63 60.63
N SER A 13 -13.31 1.91 61.72
CA SER A 13 -11.86 1.71 61.84
C SER A 13 -11.52 0.22 61.87
N VAL A 14 -10.44 -0.19 61.21
CA VAL A 14 -10.07 -1.61 61.10
C VAL A 14 -9.13 -2.00 62.23
N ILE A 15 -9.50 -3.02 62.98
CA ILE A 15 -8.75 -3.53 64.14
C ILE A 15 -7.83 -4.67 63.67
N ILE A 16 -6.54 -4.54 63.97
CA ILE A 16 -5.52 -5.56 63.74
C ILE A 16 -5.00 -5.99 65.11
N THR A 17 -5.19 -7.26 65.46
CA THR A 17 -4.73 -7.83 66.72
C THR A 17 -3.37 -8.49 66.53
N LEU A 18 -2.38 -8.04 67.30
CA LEU A 18 -1.06 -8.63 67.43
C LEU A 18 -0.98 -9.30 68.81
N PRO A 19 -1.28 -10.60 68.92
CA PRO A 19 -1.35 -11.30 70.20
C PRO A 19 0.04 -11.49 70.84
N GLU A 20 0.04 -12.08 72.04
CA GLU A 20 1.23 -12.40 72.81
C GLU A 20 2.17 -13.31 72.03
N CYS A 21 3.38 -12.83 71.77
CA CYS A 21 4.38 -13.54 70.97
C CYS A 21 5.78 -13.09 71.40
N SER A 22 6.46 -13.93 72.16
CA SER A 22 7.79 -13.64 72.74
C SER A 22 8.88 -13.42 71.68
N ALA A 23 8.75 -14.08 70.52
CA ALA A 23 9.66 -13.94 69.37
C ALA A 23 9.31 -12.76 68.45
N PHE A 24 8.40 -11.85 68.82
CA PHE A 24 8.02 -10.70 67.97
C PHE A 24 9.22 -9.80 67.61
N SER A 25 10.20 -9.71 68.51
CA SER A 25 11.45 -8.97 68.27
C SER A 25 12.37 -9.63 67.24
N ASP A 26 12.24 -10.94 67.01
CA ASP A 26 13.10 -11.73 66.11
C ASP A 26 12.56 -11.80 64.67
N ILE A 27 11.30 -11.42 64.45
CA ILE A 27 10.69 -11.32 63.11
C ILE A 27 11.54 -10.33 62.26
N PRO A 28 11.92 -10.63 61.01
CA PRO A 28 12.59 -9.64 60.15
C PRO A 28 11.72 -8.41 59.87
N GLU A 29 12.30 -7.22 59.86
CA GLU A 29 11.54 -5.96 59.62
C GLU A 29 10.86 -5.95 58.25
N GLU A 30 11.55 -6.42 57.20
CA GLU A 30 10.99 -6.57 55.85
C GLU A 30 9.76 -7.53 55.82
N ALA A 31 9.76 -8.57 56.65
CA ALA A 31 8.64 -9.51 56.76
C ALA A 31 7.45 -8.85 57.48
N LEU A 32 7.71 -8.11 58.57
CA LEU A 32 6.68 -7.35 59.29
C LEU A 32 6.05 -6.26 58.40
N ALA A 33 6.85 -5.53 57.64
CA ALA A 33 6.38 -4.53 56.68
C ALA A 33 5.54 -5.15 55.54
N LYS A 34 5.95 -6.32 55.00
CA LYS A 34 5.14 -7.08 54.02
C LYS A 34 3.79 -7.51 54.59
N VAL A 35 3.76 -7.99 55.83
CA VAL A 35 2.52 -8.33 56.54
C VAL A 35 1.63 -7.09 56.68
N PHE A 36 2.10 -6.00 57.27
CA PHE A 36 1.28 -4.79 57.42
C PHE A 36 0.83 -4.19 56.08
N THR A 37 1.64 -4.28 55.02
CA THR A 37 1.26 -3.88 53.66
C THR A 37 0.11 -4.74 53.12
N TYR A 38 0.18 -6.07 53.27
CA TYR A 38 -0.91 -6.96 52.88
C TYR A 38 -2.19 -6.70 53.68
N LEU A 39 -2.08 -6.60 55.01
CA LEU A 39 -3.22 -6.33 55.90
C LEU A 39 -3.90 -5.00 55.56
N THR A 40 -3.14 -3.91 55.37
CA THR A 40 -3.71 -2.59 55.06
C THR A 40 -4.33 -2.48 53.65
N LEU A 41 -4.08 -3.44 52.76
CA LEU A 41 -4.72 -3.52 51.43
C LEU A 41 -6.04 -4.32 51.41
N ILE A 42 -6.37 -5.05 52.47
CA ILE A 42 -7.64 -5.81 52.55
C ILE A 42 -8.86 -4.89 52.71
N PRO A 43 -8.83 -3.81 53.53
CA PRO A 43 -9.88 -2.79 53.54
C PRO A 43 -9.82 -1.96 52.25
N ARG A 44 -10.59 -2.36 51.23
CA ARG A 44 -10.59 -1.79 49.87
C ARG A 44 -11.22 -0.37 49.77
N GLN A 45 -11.09 0.48 50.80
CA GLN A 45 -11.59 1.86 50.84
C GLN A 45 -10.47 2.87 51.15
N PRO A 46 -10.46 4.05 50.49
CA PRO A 46 -9.45 5.08 50.76
C PRO A 46 -9.70 5.78 52.10
N GLY A 47 -8.64 6.02 52.87
CA GLY A 47 -8.69 6.79 54.13
C GLY A 47 -9.02 5.98 55.39
N VAL A 48 -9.23 4.66 55.28
CA VAL A 48 -9.49 3.77 56.43
C VAL A 48 -8.48 3.97 57.55
N LYS A 49 -8.99 4.24 58.75
CA LYS A 49 -8.26 4.28 60.01
C LYS A 49 -7.95 2.85 60.48
N PHE A 50 -6.78 2.65 61.08
CA PHE A 50 -6.39 1.38 61.70
C PHE A 50 -6.22 1.51 63.21
N ILE A 51 -6.67 0.50 63.96
CA ILE A 51 -6.43 0.35 65.40
C ILE A 51 -5.61 -0.93 65.57
N ILE A 52 -4.52 -0.88 66.34
CA ILE A 52 -3.75 -2.09 66.68
C ILE A 52 -4.00 -2.46 68.13
N ILE A 53 -4.46 -3.69 68.40
CA ILE A 53 -4.35 -4.29 69.73
C ILE A 53 -2.98 -4.97 69.79
N LEU A 54 -2.15 -4.58 70.75
CA LEU A 54 -0.83 -5.17 71.00
C LEU A 54 -0.85 -5.87 72.36
N ASP A 55 -0.98 -7.19 72.34
CA ASP A 55 -1.02 -8.00 73.55
C ASP A 55 0.40 -8.34 74.03
N ARG A 56 0.72 -7.92 75.25
CA ARG A 56 2.04 -7.99 75.90
C ARG A 56 1.88 -8.26 77.41
N ARG A 57 0.88 -9.07 77.77
CA ARG A 57 0.53 -9.47 79.16
C ARG A 57 1.63 -10.29 79.86
N LEU A 58 2.47 -10.99 79.10
CA LEU A 58 3.59 -11.82 79.58
C LEU A 58 4.96 -11.19 79.33
N ASP A 59 5.02 -10.04 78.64
CA ASP A 59 6.23 -9.48 78.05
C ASP A 59 6.94 -8.45 78.94
N THR A 60 8.04 -7.86 78.47
CA THR A 60 8.81 -6.82 79.19
C THR A 60 8.64 -5.43 78.60
N TRP A 61 8.88 -4.38 79.39
CA TRP A 61 8.86 -2.98 78.91
C TRP A 61 9.84 -2.74 77.74
N ALA A 62 11.00 -3.41 77.74
CA ALA A 62 11.96 -3.32 76.64
C ALA A 62 11.40 -3.93 75.33
N SER A 63 10.72 -5.08 75.42
CA SER A 63 10.03 -5.68 74.27
C SER A 63 8.89 -4.80 73.77
N ILE A 64 8.06 -4.25 74.68
CA ILE A 64 6.99 -3.30 74.35
C ILE A 64 7.54 -2.07 73.62
N LYS A 65 8.63 -1.47 74.12
CA LYS A 65 9.27 -0.31 73.46
C LYS A 65 9.78 -0.66 72.07
N THR A 66 10.38 -1.84 71.89
CA THR A 66 10.83 -2.36 70.59
C THR A 66 9.66 -2.61 69.64
N ALA A 67 8.59 -3.24 70.11
CA ALA A 67 7.42 -3.55 69.31
C ALA A 67 6.71 -2.28 68.80
N LEU A 68 6.52 -1.27 69.67
CA LEU A 68 5.93 0.01 69.30
C LEU A 68 6.81 0.78 68.28
N ALA A 69 8.13 0.80 68.47
CA ALA A 69 9.06 1.42 67.51
C ALA A 69 8.99 0.74 66.14
N ARG A 70 8.95 -0.60 66.11
CA ARG A 70 8.86 -1.39 64.87
C ARG A 70 7.52 -1.23 64.16
N ILE A 71 6.41 -1.15 64.89
CA ILE A 71 5.09 -0.81 64.33
C ILE A 71 5.14 0.58 63.68
N ALA A 72 5.66 1.59 64.39
CA ALA A 72 5.77 2.96 63.87
C ALA A 72 6.73 3.11 62.67
N ALA A 73 7.67 2.18 62.48
CA ALA A 73 8.56 2.13 61.32
C ALA A 73 7.97 1.34 60.13
N SER A 74 7.27 0.24 60.38
CA SER A 74 6.82 -0.73 59.36
C SER A 74 5.36 -0.58 58.91
N PHE A 75 4.52 0.20 59.59
CA PHE A 75 3.09 0.29 59.28
C PHE A 75 2.78 1.33 58.19
N PRO A 76 2.22 0.95 57.03
CA PRO A 76 2.04 1.87 55.89
C PRO A 76 0.67 2.56 55.81
N GLY A 77 -0.26 2.20 56.70
CA GLY A 77 -1.63 2.73 56.73
C GLY A 77 -1.84 3.90 57.69
N ASN A 78 -3.06 4.46 57.70
CA ASN A 78 -3.47 5.52 58.62
C ASN A 78 -3.71 4.96 60.04
N LEU A 79 -2.62 4.76 60.79
CA LEU A 79 -2.66 4.21 62.16
C LEU A 79 -3.23 5.25 63.15
N HIS A 80 -4.46 5.00 63.59
CA HIS A 80 -5.22 5.91 64.44
C HIS A 80 -4.91 5.73 65.93
N LEU A 81 -4.70 4.49 66.38
CA LEU A 81 -4.55 4.14 67.79
C LEU A 81 -3.83 2.80 67.98
N VAL A 82 -3.00 2.70 69.01
CA VAL A 82 -2.47 1.42 69.51
C VAL A 82 -2.93 1.20 70.96
N LEU A 83 -3.65 0.11 71.19
CA LEU A 83 -4.12 -0.36 72.50
C LEU A 83 -3.18 -1.46 73.01
N VAL A 84 -2.41 -1.19 74.07
CA VAL A 84 -1.41 -2.15 74.59
C VAL A 84 -1.93 -2.81 75.85
N LEU A 85 -2.13 -4.14 75.84
CA LEU A 85 -2.38 -4.90 77.06
C LEU A 85 -1.04 -5.16 77.75
N ARG A 86 -0.85 -4.54 78.92
CA ARG A 86 0.46 -4.48 79.59
C ARG A 86 0.72 -5.65 80.55
N PRO A 87 1.97 -5.85 81.00
CA PRO A 87 2.32 -6.98 81.87
C PRO A 87 1.58 -6.95 83.20
N THR A 88 1.04 -8.11 83.60
CA THR A 88 0.21 -8.25 84.81
C THR A 88 1.04 -8.32 86.10
N SER A 89 2.27 -8.82 86.03
CA SER A 89 3.21 -8.96 87.14
C SER A 89 3.58 -7.62 87.78
N PHE A 90 3.36 -7.49 89.10
CA PHE A 90 3.45 -6.24 89.87
C PHE A 90 4.69 -5.38 89.59
N PHE A 91 5.89 -5.98 89.61
CA PHE A 91 7.14 -5.25 89.34
C PHE A 91 7.24 -4.75 87.89
N HIS A 92 6.88 -5.58 86.90
CA HIS A 92 6.86 -5.18 85.49
C HIS A 92 5.76 -4.13 85.22
N ARG A 93 4.63 -4.21 85.93
CA ARG A 93 3.54 -3.22 85.87
C ARG A 93 4.03 -1.83 86.28
N THR A 94 4.74 -1.72 87.40
CA THR A 94 5.32 -0.45 87.88
C THR A 94 6.43 0.06 86.96
N VAL A 95 7.33 -0.81 86.49
CA VAL A 95 8.39 -0.42 85.52
C VAL A 95 7.78 0.07 84.21
N THR A 96 6.68 -0.52 83.75
CA THR A 96 5.96 -0.10 82.54
C THR A 96 5.26 1.25 82.73
N ASP A 97 4.56 1.45 83.86
CA ASP A 97 3.88 2.73 84.16
C ASP A 97 4.88 3.89 84.34
N ILE A 98 6.06 3.62 84.88
CA ILE A 98 7.16 4.59 84.98
C ILE A 98 7.77 4.83 83.59
N GLY A 99 8.16 3.76 82.89
CA GLY A 99 8.82 3.83 81.59
C GLY A 99 8.00 4.59 80.55
N PHE A 100 6.69 4.31 80.45
CA PHE A 100 5.79 5.00 79.52
C PHE A 100 5.67 6.50 79.82
N ARG A 101 5.62 6.90 81.09
CA ARG A 101 5.57 8.32 81.50
C ARG A 101 6.88 9.07 81.18
N PHE A 102 8.03 8.41 81.31
CA PHE A 102 9.33 9.03 81.04
C PHE A 102 9.79 8.94 79.57
N SER A 103 9.18 8.09 78.74
CA SER A 103 9.41 8.07 77.28
C SER A 103 8.18 8.46 76.47
N GLN A 104 7.29 9.28 77.03
CA GLN A 104 6.05 9.69 76.36
C GLN A 104 6.34 10.53 75.10
N GLU A 105 7.39 11.35 75.13
CA GLU A 105 7.80 12.23 74.03
C GLU A 105 8.39 11.47 72.82
N ASP A 106 9.02 10.30 73.04
CA ASP A 106 9.62 9.46 71.98
C ASP A 106 8.59 8.99 70.93
N PHE A 107 7.32 8.77 71.34
CA PHE A 107 6.31 8.09 70.52
C PHE A 107 5.11 8.95 70.14
N MET A 108 4.68 9.86 71.03
CA MET A 108 3.45 10.66 70.85
C MET A 108 3.51 11.62 69.65
N LEU A 109 4.71 11.90 69.12
CA LEU A 109 4.91 12.75 67.93
C LEU A 109 4.50 12.09 66.61
N LYS A 110 4.15 10.79 66.59
CA LYS A 110 3.68 10.09 65.37
C LYS A 110 2.51 9.11 65.57
N MET A 111 2.28 8.60 66.77
CA MET A 111 1.35 7.47 66.98
C MET A 111 0.66 7.56 68.36
N PRO A 112 -0.68 7.62 68.43
CA PRO A 112 -1.40 7.56 69.70
C PRO A 112 -1.33 6.16 70.32
N VAL A 113 -0.87 6.06 71.57
CA VAL A 113 -0.72 4.80 72.31
C VAL A 113 -1.44 4.88 73.67
N VAL A 114 -2.21 3.85 74.01
CA VAL A 114 -2.93 3.73 75.27
C VAL A 114 -2.55 2.42 75.97
N MET A 115 -2.09 2.52 77.23
CA MET A 115 -1.69 1.38 78.05
C MET A 115 -2.87 0.88 78.89
N LEU A 116 -3.41 -0.29 78.57
CA LEU A 116 -4.56 -0.91 79.22
C LEU A 116 -4.13 -1.82 80.39
N SER A 117 -4.89 -1.84 81.49
CA SER A 117 -4.53 -2.58 82.71
C SER A 117 -5.22 -3.94 82.84
N SER A 118 -6.21 -4.21 81.99
CA SER A 118 -7.02 -5.43 81.95
C SER A 118 -7.64 -5.60 80.56
N VAL A 119 -8.04 -6.83 80.23
CA VAL A 119 -8.77 -7.13 79.00
C VAL A 119 -10.10 -6.36 78.94
N THR A 120 -10.81 -6.25 80.06
CA THR A 120 -12.04 -5.46 80.20
C THR A 120 -11.87 -3.95 80.02
N ASP A 121 -10.64 -3.41 79.95
CA ASP A 121 -10.42 -2.03 79.51
C ASP A 121 -10.56 -1.86 77.98
N LEU A 122 -10.44 -2.93 77.16
CA LEU A 122 -10.64 -2.87 75.70
C LEU A 122 -12.08 -2.51 75.33
N LEU A 123 -13.05 -2.96 76.14
CA LEU A 123 -14.49 -2.72 75.96
C LEU A 123 -14.89 -1.24 76.15
N ARG A 124 -13.94 -0.34 76.44
CA ARG A 124 -14.14 1.13 76.37
C ARG A 124 -13.77 1.74 75.01
N TYR A 125 -13.24 0.96 74.09
CA TYR A 125 -12.72 1.39 72.79
C TYR A 125 -13.22 0.55 71.61
N ILE A 126 -13.65 -0.69 71.86
CA ILE A 126 -14.06 -1.68 70.87
C ILE A 126 -15.28 -2.44 71.41
N ASN A 127 -16.29 -2.66 70.58
CA ASN A 127 -17.49 -3.39 70.97
C ASN A 127 -17.25 -4.90 71.15
N GLU A 128 -18.04 -5.52 72.03
CA GLU A 128 -17.89 -6.92 72.43
C GLU A 128 -17.98 -7.89 71.24
N ASN A 129 -18.87 -7.62 70.28
CA ASN A 129 -19.03 -8.40 69.04
C ASN A 129 -17.91 -8.16 68.00
N GLN A 130 -16.88 -7.38 68.31
CA GLN A 130 -15.72 -7.10 67.44
C GLN A 130 -14.39 -7.46 68.13
N LEU A 131 -14.45 -8.17 69.26
CA LEU A 131 -13.33 -8.82 69.94
C LEU A 131 -13.59 -10.32 70.02
N THR A 132 -12.54 -11.13 69.93
CA THR A 132 -12.64 -12.57 70.14
C THR A 132 -12.65 -12.92 71.64
N SER A 133 -13.05 -14.14 71.98
CA SER A 133 -13.27 -14.59 73.37
C SER A 133 -12.05 -14.45 74.30
N GLU A 134 -10.82 -14.61 73.79
CA GLU A 134 -9.58 -14.40 74.55
C GLU A 134 -9.32 -12.93 74.94
N PHE A 135 -10.00 -12.00 74.27
CA PHE A 135 -10.06 -10.56 74.56
C PHE A 135 -11.41 -10.13 75.14
N GLY A 136 -12.21 -11.09 75.64
CA GLY A 136 -13.46 -10.81 76.36
C GLY A 136 -14.60 -10.35 75.46
N GLY A 137 -14.62 -10.77 74.19
CA GLY A 137 -15.72 -10.52 73.26
C GLY A 137 -16.39 -11.78 72.71
N THR A 138 -17.32 -11.58 71.79
CA THR A 138 -18.21 -12.61 71.23
C THR A 138 -17.98 -12.90 69.74
N LEU A 139 -16.99 -12.27 69.10
CA LEU A 139 -16.66 -12.53 67.69
C LEU A 139 -16.12 -13.96 67.50
N ASP A 140 -16.83 -14.78 66.73
CA ASP A 140 -16.32 -16.08 66.27
C ASP A 140 -15.34 -15.87 65.11
N TYR A 141 -14.12 -16.37 65.26
CA TYR A 141 -13.03 -16.17 64.31
C TYR A 141 -11.97 -17.26 64.40
N CYS A 142 -11.88 -18.08 63.35
CA CYS A 142 -10.78 -19.01 63.13
C CYS A 142 -9.78 -18.43 62.11
N HIS A 143 -8.55 -18.18 62.55
CA HIS A 143 -7.50 -17.65 61.66
C HIS A 143 -7.10 -18.65 60.55
N SER A 144 -7.12 -19.95 60.85
CA SER A 144 -6.82 -21.02 59.88
C SER A 144 -7.84 -21.05 58.74
N ASP A 145 -9.13 -20.99 59.06
CA ASP A 145 -10.20 -20.99 58.05
C ASP A 145 -10.20 -19.69 57.25
N TRP A 146 -9.89 -18.56 57.89
CA TRP A 146 -9.68 -17.28 57.21
C TRP A 146 -8.50 -17.35 56.21
N ILE A 147 -7.36 -17.93 56.58
CA ILE A 147 -6.24 -18.18 55.65
C ILE A 147 -6.67 -19.07 54.48
N VAL A 148 -7.36 -20.20 54.75
CA VAL A 148 -7.78 -21.15 53.71
C VAL A 148 -8.73 -20.50 52.71
N LEU A 149 -9.79 -19.83 53.21
CA LEU A 149 -10.74 -19.11 52.37
C LEU A 149 -10.05 -18.02 51.54
N ARG A 150 -9.16 -17.24 52.18
CA ARG A 150 -8.50 -16.13 51.51
C ARG A 150 -7.51 -16.59 50.45
N THR A 151 -6.77 -17.66 50.73
CA THR A 151 -5.86 -18.32 49.77
C THR A 151 -6.64 -18.85 48.57
N ALA A 152 -7.83 -19.40 48.77
CA ALA A 152 -8.68 -19.89 47.68
C ALA A 152 -9.21 -18.74 46.79
N ILE A 153 -9.63 -17.62 47.37
CA ILE A 153 -10.07 -16.42 46.63
C ILE A 153 -8.91 -15.81 45.83
N GLU A 154 -7.72 -15.72 46.41
CA GLU A 154 -6.53 -15.17 45.75
C GLU A 154 -5.99 -16.11 44.67
N SER A 155 -6.03 -17.43 44.90
CA SER A 155 -5.77 -18.46 43.87
C SER A 155 -6.73 -18.32 42.68
N PHE A 156 -8.04 -18.17 42.93
CA PHE A 156 -9.03 -17.94 41.89
C PHE A 156 -8.82 -16.62 41.12
N ALA A 157 -8.40 -15.55 41.81
CA ALA A 157 -8.01 -14.31 41.15
C ALA A 157 -6.79 -14.47 40.24
N VAL A 158 -5.84 -15.35 40.59
CA VAL A 158 -4.71 -15.73 39.74
C VAL A 158 -5.17 -16.58 38.55
N THR A 159 -5.99 -17.63 38.73
CA THR A 159 -6.44 -18.46 37.60
C THR A 159 -7.28 -17.68 36.58
N VAL A 160 -8.12 -16.74 37.02
CA VAL A 160 -8.85 -15.81 36.13
C VAL A 160 -7.90 -14.88 35.35
N LYS A 161 -6.81 -14.41 35.99
CA LYS A 161 -5.77 -13.61 35.34
C LYS A 161 -4.95 -14.43 34.33
N ASP A 162 -4.65 -15.68 34.63
CA ASP A 162 -3.90 -16.57 33.73
C ASP A 162 -4.74 -16.94 32.50
N ILE A 163 -6.04 -17.16 32.67
CA ILE A 163 -7.00 -17.27 31.56
C ILE A 163 -7.01 -15.99 30.71
N ALA A 164 -7.01 -14.80 31.33
CA ALA A 164 -6.93 -13.53 30.61
C ALA A 164 -5.63 -13.42 29.78
N GLN A 165 -4.49 -13.86 30.33
CA GLN A 165 -3.22 -13.91 29.62
C GLN A 165 -3.21 -14.93 28.47
N MET A 166 -3.82 -16.11 28.65
CA MET A 166 -3.97 -17.09 27.56
C MET A 166 -4.87 -16.59 26.44
N LEU A 167 -6.00 -15.94 26.76
CA LEU A 167 -6.87 -15.27 25.79
C LEU A 167 -6.14 -14.15 25.05
N GLN A 168 -5.38 -13.31 25.76
CA GLN A 168 -4.58 -12.26 25.15
C GLN A 168 -3.49 -12.84 24.24
N GLY A 169 -2.75 -13.84 24.70
CA GLY A 169 -1.67 -14.48 23.95
C GLY A 169 -2.15 -15.17 22.69
N PHE A 170 -3.23 -15.95 22.78
CA PHE A 170 -3.83 -16.61 21.62
C PHE A 170 -4.49 -15.60 20.66
N GLY A 171 -5.16 -14.57 21.17
CA GLY A 171 -5.66 -13.47 20.32
C GLY A 171 -4.56 -12.70 19.60
N THR A 172 -3.38 -12.59 20.22
CA THR A 172 -2.18 -12.02 19.61
C THR A 172 -1.63 -12.94 18.51
N GLU A 173 -1.53 -14.25 18.76
CA GLU A 173 -1.15 -15.26 17.75
C GLU A 173 -2.07 -15.19 16.52
N LEU A 174 -3.39 -15.18 16.72
CA LEU A 174 -4.39 -15.10 15.64
C LEU A 174 -4.26 -13.80 14.83
N ALA A 175 -4.01 -12.67 15.50
CA ALA A 175 -3.87 -11.36 14.85
C ALA A 175 -2.55 -11.19 14.08
N GLU A 176 -1.52 -11.97 14.41
CA GLU A 176 -0.18 -11.91 13.81
C GLU A 176 0.14 -13.08 12.88
N THR A 177 -0.77 -14.06 12.79
CA THR A 177 -0.68 -15.19 11.86
C THR A 177 -0.55 -14.70 10.41
N GLU A 178 0.57 -15.00 9.77
CA GLU A 178 0.74 -14.79 8.34
C GLU A 178 -0.08 -15.83 7.55
N LEU A 179 -0.71 -15.39 6.45
CA LEU A 179 -1.58 -16.25 5.63
C LEU A 179 -0.77 -16.84 4.47
N PRO A 180 -0.55 -18.17 4.43
CA PRO A 180 0.05 -18.82 3.26
C PRO A 180 -0.92 -18.87 2.08
N ASP A 181 -0.39 -18.73 0.86
CA ASP A 181 -1.18 -18.80 -0.38
C ASP A 181 -1.65 -20.22 -0.75
N GLU A 182 -1.16 -21.26 -0.06
CA GLU A 182 -1.63 -22.64 -0.22
C GLU A 182 -2.92 -22.91 0.56
N GLY A 183 -4.02 -23.27 -0.14
CA GLY A 183 -5.27 -23.66 0.49
C GLY A 183 -5.14 -24.80 1.53
N LYS A 184 -4.31 -25.81 1.24
CA LYS A 184 -4.01 -26.92 2.17
C LYS A 184 -3.25 -26.48 3.43
N ALA A 185 -2.56 -25.33 3.41
CA ALA A 185 -1.94 -24.76 4.60
C ALA A 185 -2.96 -23.98 5.44
N ILE A 186 -3.87 -23.24 4.79
CA ILE A 186 -5.00 -22.54 5.45
C ILE A 186 -5.98 -23.54 6.11
N GLU A 187 -6.21 -24.70 5.51
CA GLU A 187 -7.04 -25.78 6.10
C GLU A 187 -6.46 -26.27 7.44
N ARG A 188 -5.19 -26.70 7.45
CA ARG A 188 -4.47 -27.13 8.68
C ARG A 188 -4.38 -26.01 9.73
N LEU A 189 -4.30 -24.76 9.29
CA LEU A 189 -4.29 -23.58 10.16
C LEU A 189 -5.65 -23.36 10.85
N LEU A 190 -6.75 -23.46 10.11
CA LEU A 190 -8.12 -23.40 10.65
C LEU A 190 -8.39 -24.50 11.67
N GLU A 191 -7.98 -25.74 11.38
CA GLU A 191 -8.08 -26.88 12.30
C GLU A 191 -7.32 -26.60 13.61
N SER A 192 -6.03 -26.23 13.51
CA SER A 192 -5.16 -25.93 14.64
C SER A 192 -5.69 -24.78 15.52
N GLN A 193 -6.17 -23.70 14.90
CA GLN A 193 -6.74 -22.55 15.61
C GLN A 193 -8.07 -22.92 16.30
N THR A 194 -8.92 -23.72 15.66
CA THR A 194 -10.20 -24.20 16.25
C THR A 194 -9.96 -25.13 17.44
N ASP A 195 -8.94 -25.99 17.36
CA ASP A 195 -8.56 -26.88 18.46
C ASP A 195 -7.95 -26.13 19.66
N LYS A 196 -7.16 -25.08 19.42
CA LYS A 196 -6.69 -24.16 20.47
C LYS A 196 -7.85 -23.43 21.16
N TYR A 197 -8.78 -22.88 20.37
CA TYR A 197 -9.99 -22.22 20.88
C TYR A 197 -10.83 -23.17 21.75
N ARG A 198 -11.08 -24.41 21.30
CA ARG A 198 -11.86 -25.40 22.06
C ARG A 198 -11.24 -25.68 23.44
N LYS A 199 -9.92 -25.93 23.49
CA LYS A 199 -9.17 -26.16 24.74
C LYS A 199 -9.27 -24.97 25.71
N LEU A 200 -9.19 -23.75 25.18
CA LEU A 200 -9.31 -22.53 25.99
C LEU A 200 -10.73 -22.33 26.54
N LYS A 201 -11.77 -22.67 25.77
CA LYS A 201 -13.17 -22.69 26.24
C LYS A 201 -13.38 -23.71 27.36
N ASP A 202 -12.76 -24.88 27.29
CA ASP A 202 -12.83 -25.89 28.35
C ASP A 202 -12.09 -25.45 29.63
N ALA A 203 -10.96 -24.74 29.51
CA ALA A 203 -10.29 -24.10 30.65
C ALA A 203 -11.18 -23.02 31.31
N ILE A 204 -11.80 -22.14 30.52
CA ILE A 204 -12.76 -21.11 31.01
C ILE A 204 -13.93 -21.76 31.75
N ARG A 205 -14.50 -22.85 31.22
CA ARG A 205 -15.59 -23.61 31.87
C ARG A 205 -15.16 -24.19 33.22
N SER A 206 -13.92 -24.67 33.32
CA SER A 206 -13.36 -25.22 34.56
C SER A 206 -13.20 -24.14 35.63
N VAL A 207 -12.52 -23.03 35.32
CA VAL A 207 -12.33 -21.89 36.25
C VAL A 207 -13.68 -21.27 36.62
N SER A 208 -14.62 -21.19 35.68
CA SER A 208 -16.00 -20.74 35.96
C SER A 208 -16.76 -21.68 36.93
N LYS A 209 -16.41 -22.97 36.98
CA LYS A 209 -16.98 -23.92 37.95
C LYS A 209 -16.34 -23.76 39.32
N GLU A 210 -15.03 -23.59 39.38
CA GLU A 210 -14.26 -23.31 40.62
C GLU A 210 -14.83 -22.07 41.34
N GLY A 211 -14.93 -20.93 40.64
CA GLY A 211 -15.47 -19.70 41.23
C GLY A 211 -16.92 -19.84 41.72
N ARG A 212 -17.75 -20.65 41.06
CA ARG A 212 -19.13 -20.94 41.54
C ARG A 212 -19.15 -21.81 42.80
N HIS A 213 -18.17 -22.70 42.98
CA HIS A 213 -18.02 -23.44 44.24
C HIS A 213 -17.56 -22.51 45.37
N LEU A 214 -16.62 -21.59 45.10
CA LEU A 214 -16.18 -20.59 46.09
C LEU A 214 -17.32 -19.66 46.52
N LEU A 215 -18.17 -19.21 45.58
CA LEU A 215 -19.42 -18.52 45.91
C LEU A 215 -20.29 -19.37 46.85
N SER A 216 -20.63 -20.60 46.45
CA SER A 216 -21.50 -21.48 47.25
C SER A 216 -20.97 -21.74 48.67
N SER A 217 -19.65 -21.73 48.88
CA SER A 217 -19.04 -21.83 50.22
C SER A 217 -19.20 -20.56 51.07
N LEU A 218 -19.12 -19.38 50.45
CA LEU A 218 -19.39 -18.09 51.11
C LEU A 218 -20.88 -17.96 51.47
N GLU A 219 -21.78 -18.35 50.56
CA GLU A 219 -23.25 -18.40 50.76
C GLU A 219 -23.63 -19.25 51.99
N THR A 220 -22.95 -20.39 52.21
CA THR A 220 -23.22 -21.23 53.39
C THR A 220 -22.78 -20.60 54.72
N SER A 221 -22.02 -19.51 54.70
CA SER A 221 -21.58 -18.76 55.89
C SER A 221 -22.50 -17.60 56.28
N GLU A 222 -23.55 -17.28 55.49
CA GLU A 222 -24.41 -16.10 55.72
C GLU A 222 -25.50 -16.29 56.81
N LYS A 223 -25.29 -17.20 57.77
CA LYS A 223 -26.25 -17.47 58.84
C LYS A 223 -25.72 -16.99 60.20
N GLU A 224 -26.28 -15.86 60.61
CA GLU A 224 -26.28 -15.22 61.94
C GLU A 224 -25.39 -13.96 62.11
N ASP A 225 -26.11 -12.84 62.26
CA ASP A 225 -25.76 -11.52 62.83
C ASP A 225 -24.72 -10.59 62.16
N ASP A 226 -24.74 -9.31 62.57
CA ASP A 226 -24.21 -8.11 61.90
C ASP A 226 -22.66 -8.03 61.75
N SER A 227 -21.94 -9.12 62.02
CA SER A 227 -20.48 -9.24 61.80
C SER A 227 -20.10 -9.48 60.33
N GLN A 228 -21.07 -9.36 59.41
CA GLN A 228 -21.11 -10.03 58.11
C GLN A 228 -20.37 -9.32 56.96
N TRP A 229 -19.76 -8.16 57.20
CA TRP A 229 -19.35 -7.23 56.13
C TRP A 229 -18.19 -7.72 55.24
N ASP A 230 -17.21 -8.43 55.80
CA ASP A 230 -16.02 -8.86 55.06
C ASP A 230 -16.31 -10.08 54.16
N VAL A 231 -17.18 -11.01 54.61
CA VAL A 231 -17.67 -12.14 53.80
C VAL A 231 -18.38 -11.62 52.55
N LYS A 232 -19.22 -10.58 52.70
CA LYS A 232 -19.90 -9.92 51.59
C LYS A 232 -18.93 -9.25 50.60
N LEU A 233 -17.89 -8.57 51.08
CA LEU A 233 -16.86 -7.93 50.24
C LEU A 233 -16.05 -8.93 49.40
N ASP A 234 -15.82 -10.13 49.92
CA ASP A 234 -15.14 -11.19 49.19
C ASP A 234 -16.10 -12.00 48.30
N TRP A 235 -17.37 -12.17 48.67
CA TRP A 235 -18.44 -12.60 47.76
C TRP A 235 -18.53 -11.68 46.52
N GLU A 236 -18.67 -10.37 46.74
CA GLU A 236 -18.70 -9.36 45.66
C GLU A 236 -17.43 -9.41 44.81
N THR A 237 -16.29 -9.79 45.39
CA THR A 237 -15.03 -9.96 44.67
C THR A 237 -15.00 -11.22 43.79
N VAL A 238 -15.42 -12.38 44.30
CA VAL A 238 -15.52 -13.61 43.49
C VAL A 238 -16.59 -13.46 42.39
N GLN A 239 -17.73 -12.84 42.70
CA GLN A 239 -18.80 -12.56 41.74
C GLN A 239 -18.32 -11.62 40.62
N ARG A 240 -17.53 -10.59 40.95
CA ARG A 240 -16.89 -9.68 39.98
C ARG A 240 -15.84 -10.38 39.12
N LEU A 241 -15.03 -11.29 39.69
CA LEU A 241 -14.05 -12.08 38.94
C LEU A 241 -14.73 -13.04 37.95
N LEU A 242 -15.83 -13.71 38.35
CA LEU A 242 -16.67 -14.51 37.46
C LEU A 242 -17.32 -13.67 36.34
N ALA A 243 -17.77 -12.45 36.65
CA ALA A 243 -18.30 -11.53 35.64
C ALA A 243 -17.21 -11.15 34.63
N GLN A 244 -16.00 -10.79 35.10
CA GLN A 244 -14.86 -10.49 34.23
C GLN A 244 -14.48 -11.70 33.35
N LEU A 245 -14.45 -12.92 33.89
CA LEU A 245 -14.15 -14.14 33.15
C LEU A 245 -15.14 -14.36 31.99
N ARG A 246 -16.45 -14.28 32.26
CA ARG A 246 -17.51 -14.38 31.24
C ARG A 246 -17.44 -13.25 30.20
N ASP A 247 -17.13 -12.04 30.63
CA ASP A 247 -17.09 -10.88 29.72
C ASP A 247 -15.84 -10.94 28.81
N MET A 248 -14.73 -11.48 29.29
CA MET A 248 -13.55 -11.82 28.48
C MET A 248 -13.84 -12.98 27.51
N GLU A 249 -14.53 -14.02 27.95
CA GLU A 249 -14.98 -15.14 27.09
C GLU A 249 -15.84 -14.61 25.93
N SER A 250 -16.93 -13.91 26.24
CA SER A 250 -17.85 -13.34 25.25
C SER A 250 -17.17 -12.40 24.25
N ALA A 251 -16.23 -11.57 24.73
CA ALA A 251 -15.46 -10.67 23.88
C ALA A 251 -14.45 -11.40 22.98
N PHE A 252 -13.91 -12.54 23.42
CA PHE A 252 -13.00 -13.37 22.63
C PHE A 252 -13.75 -14.24 21.61
N ASP A 253 -14.86 -14.89 21.99
CA ASP A 253 -15.71 -15.70 21.11
C ASP A 253 -16.03 -14.93 19.83
N GLY A 254 -16.61 -13.73 19.97
CA GLY A 254 -16.97 -12.90 18.84
C GLY A 254 -15.80 -12.12 18.21
N PHE A 255 -14.57 -12.25 18.71
CA PHE A 255 -13.36 -11.96 17.93
C PHE A 255 -12.98 -13.17 17.07
N PHE A 256 -12.94 -14.36 17.67
CA PHE A 256 -12.61 -15.62 17.02
C PHE A 256 -13.54 -15.89 15.83
N GLU A 257 -14.86 -15.79 16.00
CA GLU A 257 -15.83 -16.00 14.91
C GLU A 257 -15.56 -15.10 13.68
N LYS A 258 -15.14 -13.84 13.89
CA LYS A 258 -14.82 -12.92 12.78
C LYS A 258 -13.51 -13.28 12.09
N HIS A 259 -12.52 -13.73 12.86
CA HIS A 259 -11.23 -14.18 12.35
C HIS A 259 -11.40 -15.49 11.56
N HIS A 260 -12.11 -16.45 12.14
CA HIS A 260 -12.45 -17.75 11.56
C HIS A 260 -13.25 -17.59 10.25
N LEU A 261 -14.30 -16.75 10.23
CA LEU A 261 -15.03 -16.40 9.01
C LEU A 261 -14.13 -15.79 7.94
N LYS A 262 -13.21 -14.90 8.31
CA LYS A 262 -12.26 -14.27 7.37
C LYS A 262 -11.31 -15.30 6.76
N LEU A 263 -10.78 -16.24 7.54
CA LEU A 263 -9.92 -17.32 7.03
C LEU A 263 -10.70 -18.28 6.13
N HIS A 264 -11.94 -18.63 6.47
CA HIS A 264 -12.83 -19.41 5.60
C HIS A 264 -13.11 -18.72 4.27
N GLN A 265 -13.39 -17.40 4.27
CA GLN A 265 -13.56 -16.64 3.03
C GLN A 265 -12.25 -16.54 2.22
N TYR A 266 -11.09 -16.42 2.86
CA TYR A 266 -9.81 -16.48 2.15
C TYR A 266 -9.59 -17.84 1.48
N LEU A 267 -9.90 -18.95 2.16
CA LEU A 267 -9.88 -20.30 1.59
C LEU A 267 -10.88 -20.49 0.44
N GLN A 268 -12.08 -19.91 0.55
CA GLN A 268 -13.08 -19.90 -0.53
C GLN A 268 -12.54 -19.16 -1.76
N LEU A 269 -11.88 -18.01 -1.59
CA LEU A 269 -11.27 -17.27 -2.69
C LEU A 269 -10.13 -18.04 -3.36
N LEU A 270 -9.22 -18.65 -2.58
CA LEU A 270 -8.12 -19.45 -3.14
C LEU A 270 -8.63 -20.62 -3.98
N ARG A 271 -9.64 -21.37 -3.47
CA ARG A 271 -10.30 -22.45 -4.21
C ARG A 271 -11.03 -21.93 -5.46
N TYR A 272 -11.61 -20.75 -5.41
CA TYR A 272 -12.30 -20.12 -6.54
C TYR A 272 -11.33 -19.67 -7.64
N GLU A 273 -10.25 -18.96 -7.32
CA GLU A 273 -9.22 -18.55 -8.29
C GLU A 273 -8.48 -19.77 -8.88
N HIS A 274 -8.22 -20.83 -8.10
CA HIS A 274 -7.70 -22.09 -8.64
C HIS A 274 -8.66 -22.70 -9.67
N SER A 275 -9.95 -22.77 -9.34
CA SER A 275 -10.98 -23.28 -10.25
C SER A 275 -11.08 -22.45 -11.54
N PHE A 276 -10.90 -21.13 -11.44
CA PHE A 276 -10.86 -20.20 -12.58
C PHE A 276 -9.60 -20.44 -13.45
N GLN A 277 -8.43 -20.63 -12.84
CA GLN A 277 -7.16 -20.87 -13.55
C GLN A 277 -7.09 -22.25 -14.22
N GLU A 278 -7.76 -23.27 -13.68
CA GLU A 278 -7.87 -24.60 -14.30
C GLU A 278 -8.79 -24.65 -15.54
N LEU A 279 -9.50 -23.57 -15.87
CA LEU A 279 -10.28 -23.49 -17.11
C LEU A 279 -9.35 -23.18 -18.29
N CYS A 280 -9.04 -24.20 -19.08
CA CYS A 280 -8.23 -24.10 -20.31
C CYS A 280 -8.93 -23.34 -21.48
N LEU A 281 -9.72 -22.31 -21.19
CA LEU A 281 -10.43 -21.49 -22.17
C LEU A 281 -9.48 -20.81 -23.16
N GLU A 282 -8.32 -20.31 -22.69
CA GLU A 282 -7.31 -19.71 -23.58
C GLU A 282 -6.80 -20.70 -24.63
N HIS A 283 -6.62 -21.97 -24.26
CA HIS A 283 -6.19 -23.02 -25.19
C HIS A 283 -7.26 -23.32 -26.24
N LEU A 284 -8.54 -23.38 -25.85
CA LEU A 284 -9.65 -23.53 -26.80
C LEU A 284 -9.78 -22.31 -27.72
N MET A 285 -9.56 -21.09 -27.22
CA MET A 285 -9.55 -19.88 -28.04
C MET A 285 -8.33 -19.81 -28.98
N ALA A 286 -7.20 -20.43 -28.64
CA ALA A 286 -6.07 -20.61 -29.54
C ALA A 286 -6.40 -21.62 -30.66
N GLN A 287 -6.92 -22.81 -30.30
CA GLN A 287 -7.37 -23.82 -31.27
C GLN A 287 -8.47 -23.30 -32.20
N GLU A 288 -9.39 -22.48 -31.69
CA GLU A 288 -10.40 -21.78 -32.48
C GLU A 288 -9.72 -20.89 -33.54
N ARG A 289 -8.79 -20.02 -33.12
CA ARG A 289 -8.10 -19.09 -34.04
C ARG A 289 -7.28 -19.80 -35.11
N GLU A 290 -6.62 -20.91 -34.76
CA GLU A 290 -5.83 -21.74 -35.68
C GLU A 290 -6.68 -22.48 -36.74
N LEU A 291 -7.97 -22.72 -36.47
CA LEU A 291 -8.88 -23.33 -37.44
C LEU A 291 -9.17 -22.38 -38.61
N SER A 292 -8.45 -22.60 -39.71
CA SER A 292 -8.68 -21.91 -41.00
C SER A 292 -10.06 -22.22 -41.56
N VAL A 293 -10.73 -21.17 -42.04
CA VAL A 293 -12.02 -21.23 -42.75
C VAL A 293 -11.84 -21.08 -44.27
N SER A 294 -10.62 -20.78 -44.73
CA SER A 294 -10.29 -20.64 -46.16
C SER A 294 -10.01 -22.03 -46.74
N VAL A 295 -11.03 -22.61 -47.39
CA VAL A 295 -10.97 -23.95 -47.99
C VAL A 295 -11.61 -23.93 -49.39
N ASP A 296 -10.92 -24.51 -50.37
CA ASP A 296 -11.26 -24.37 -51.79
C ASP A 296 -11.70 -25.71 -52.43
N THR A 297 -11.82 -26.78 -51.65
CA THR A 297 -12.22 -28.11 -52.13
C THR A 297 -13.11 -28.84 -51.13
N LEU A 298 -14.01 -29.70 -51.62
CA LEU A 298 -15.02 -30.37 -50.79
C LEU A 298 -14.38 -31.18 -49.64
N ALA A 299 -13.35 -31.99 -49.94
CA ALA A 299 -12.65 -32.81 -48.95
C ALA A 299 -11.92 -31.99 -47.87
N GLN A 300 -11.37 -30.81 -48.21
CA GLN A 300 -10.80 -29.88 -47.22
C GLN A 300 -11.90 -29.31 -46.31
N THR A 301 -13.06 -28.99 -46.88
CA THR A 301 -14.21 -28.44 -46.14
C THR A 301 -14.82 -29.47 -45.19
N GLU A 302 -15.01 -30.72 -45.65
CA GLU A 302 -15.41 -31.84 -44.79
C GLU A 302 -14.42 -32.11 -43.65
N GLN A 303 -13.10 -32.01 -43.92
CA GLN A 303 -12.08 -32.19 -42.88
C GLN A 303 -12.06 -31.02 -41.89
N ALA A 304 -12.31 -29.79 -42.35
CA ALA A 304 -12.41 -28.61 -41.50
C ALA A 304 -13.66 -28.68 -40.60
N LEU A 305 -14.82 -29.09 -41.13
CA LEU A 305 -16.04 -29.33 -40.36
C LEU A 305 -15.80 -30.37 -39.25
N LYS A 306 -15.29 -31.56 -39.58
CA LYS A 306 -15.00 -32.63 -38.58
C LYS A 306 -14.04 -32.19 -37.46
N ARG A 307 -13.11 -31.26 -37.74
CA ARG A 307 -12.24 -30.66 -36.72
C ARG A 307 -12.98 -29.63 -35.86
N LEU A 308 -13.84 -28.82 -36.47
CA LEU A 308 -14.66 -27.84 -35.77
C LEU A 308 -15.71 -28.52 -34.87
N ASP A 309 -16.36 -29.59 -35.33
CA ASP A 309 -17.30 -30.40 -34.54
C ASP A 309 -16.63 -30.92 -33.25
N SER A 310 -15.41 -31.43 -33.38
CA SER A 310 -14.61 -31.89 -32.24
C SER A 310 -14.20 -30.75 -31.30
N LEU A 311 -13.91 -29.55 -31.83
CA LEU A 311 -13.61 -28.39 -31.00
C LEU A 311 -14.86 -27.86 -30.29
N GLU A 312 -16.02 -27.85 -30.95
CA GLU A 312 -17.28 -27.43 -30.35
C GLU A 312 -17.71 -28.39 -29.23
N SER A 313 -17.56 -29.70 -29.41
CA SER A 313 -17.77 -30.69 -28.33
C SER A 313 -16.88 -30.41 -27.10
N ASN A 314 -15.58 -30.14 -27.31
CA ASN A 314 -14.66 -29.80 -26.22
C ASN A 314 -15.01 -28.46 -25.56
N ALA A 315 -15.44 -27.47 -26.35
CA ALA A 315 -15.87 -26.16 -25.87
C ALA A 315 -17.14 -26.25 -25.02
N GLN A 316 -18.11 -27.09 -25.40
CA GLN A 316 -19.33 -27.30 -24.62
C GLN A 316 -19.05 -27.84 -23.21
N GLU A 317 -18.10 -28.77 -23.05
CA GLU A 317 -17.69 -29.27 -21.72
C GLU A 317 -17.05 -28.16 -20.86
N VAL A 318 -16.10 -27.41 -21.43
CA VAL A 318 -15.41 -26.33 -20.69
C VAL A 318 -16.35 -25.17 -20.37
N VAL A 319 -17.29 -24.83 -21.26
CA VAL A 319 -18.34 -23.84 -21.00
C VAL A 319 -19.28 -24.31 -19.88
N ALA A 320 -19.65 -25.59 -19.82
CA ALA A 320 -20.45 -26.14 -18.71
C ALA A 320 -19.69 -26.06 -17.37
N ARG A 321 -18.39 -26.37 -17.35
CA ARG A 321 -17.52 -26.17 -16.17
C ARG A 321 -17.42 -24.71 -15.76
N ALA A 322 -17.28 -23.79 -16.72
CA ALA A 322 -17.26 -22.35 -16.45
C ALA A 322 -18.59 -21.84 -15.87
N GLN A 323 -19.74 -22.36 -16.33
CA GLN A 323 -21.06 -22.03 -15.77
C GLN A 323 -21.19 -22.45 -14.29
N ILE A 324 -20.65 -23.61 -13.91
CA ILE A 324 -20.62 -24.06 -12.50
C ILE A 324 -19.79 -23.09 -11.64
N ILE A 325 -18.63 -22.64 -12.14
CA ILE A 325 -17.76 -21.69 -11.43
C ILE A 325 -18.42 -20.30 -11.34
N ILE A 326 -19.10 -19.84 -12.39
CA ILE A 326 -19.91 -18.61 -12.37
C ILE A 326 -21.03 -18.71 -11.31
N LEU A 327 -21.72 -19.84 -11.22
CA LEU A 327 -22.77 -20.07 -10.22
C LEU A 327 -22.21 -20.07 -8.79
N HIS A 328 -21.08 -20.73 -8.55
CA HIS A 328 -20.39 -20.70 -7.26
C HIS A 328 -19.94 -19.27 -6.87
N GLY A 329 -19.43 -18.49 -7.83
CA GLY A 329 -19.08 -17.09 -7.60
C GLY A 329 -20.29 -16.22 -7.23
N HIS A 330 -21.44 -16.44 -7.88
CA HIS A 330 -22.70 -15.78 -7.49
C HIS A 330 -23.18 -16.20 -6.08
N GLN A 331 -22.98 -17.45 -5.68
CA GLN A 331 -23.31 -17.91 -4.32
C GLN A 331 -22.42 -17.24 -3.26
N LEU A 332 -21.11 -17.13 -3.50
CA LEU A 332 -20.18 -16.38 -2.63
C LEU A 332 -20.55 -14.89 -2.57
N SER A 333 -20.90 -14.29 -3.71
CA SER A 333 -21.39 -12.91 -3.81
C SER A 333 -22.65 -12.69 -2.96
N ALA A 334 -23.63 -13.61 -3.04
CA ALA A 334 -24.85 -13.59 -2.23
C ALA A 334 -24.59 -13.79 -0.73
N SER A 335 -23.53 -14.50 -0.34
CA SER A 335 -23.12 -14.63 1.08
C SER A 335 -22.35 -13.42 1.64
N HIS A 336 -22.33 -12.29 0.92
CA HIS A 336 -21.57 -11.07 1.26
C HIS A 336 -20.07 -11.33 1.50
N HIS A 337 -19.47 -12.17 0.64
CA HIS A 337 -18.05 -12.50 0.70
C HIS A 337 -17.15 -11.27 0.51
N TYR A 338 -16.09 -11.10 1.31
CA TYR A 338 -15.29 -9.84 1.31
C TYR A 338 -14.70 -9.50 -0.08
N ALA A 339 -14.37 -10.53 -0.88
CA ALA A 339 -13.83 -10.39 -2.24
C ALA A 339 -14.88 -10.28 -3.35
N MET A 340 -16.14 -9.94 -3.03
CA MET A 340 -17.27 -9.87 -3.96
C MET A 340 -16.95 -9.18 -5.29
N ALA A 341 -16.24 -8.04 -5.28
CA ALA A 341 -15.89 -7.31 -6.49
C ALA A 341 -15.02 -8.12 -7.46
N LEU A 342 -13.98 -8.79 -6.95
CA LEU A 342 -13.09 -9.65 -7.75
C LEU A 342 -13.83 -10.89 -8.27
N ILE A 343 -14.58 -11.56 -7.40
CA ILE A 343 -15.38 -12.75 -7.77
C ILE A 343 -16.39 -12.39 -8.89
N MET A 344 -17.07 -11.25 -8.77
CA MET A 344 -18.01 -10.79 -9.79
C MET A 344 -17.31 -10.37 -11.09
N GLN A 345 -16.09 -9.81 -11.02
CA GLN A 345 -15.26 -9.57 -12.20
C GLN A 345 -14.93 -10.89 -12.92
N ARG A 346 -14.41 -11.89 -12.21
CA ARG A 346 -14.13 -13.24 -12.77
C ARG A 346 -15.37 -13.90 -13.37
N CYS A 347 -16.52 -13.81 -12.70
CA CYS A 347 -17.80 -14.30 -13.23
C CYS A 347 -18.23 -13.62 -14.54
N ASN A 348 -17.79 -12.38 -14.79
CA ASN A 348 -18.08 -11.65 -16.01
C ASN A 348 -17.02 -11.93 -17.10
N GLU A 349 -15.74 -12.07 -16.74
CA GLU A 349 -14.66 -12.53 -17.60
C GLU A 349 -15.00 -13.91 -18.21
N LEU A 350 -15.31 -14.91 -17.36
CA LEU A 350 -15.68 -16.25 -17.82
C LEU A 350 -16.91 -16.23 -18.76
N ARG A 351 -17.92 -15.41 -18.45
CA ARG A 351 -19.11 -15.29 -19.30
C ARG A 351 -18.75 -14.72 -20.67
N HIS A 352 -17.97 -13.64 -20.70
CA HIS A 352 -17.51 -13.04 -21.94
C HIS A 352 -16.68 -14.01 -22.79
N TYR A 353 -15.74 -14.76 -22.19
CA TYR A 353 -14.98 -15.79 -22.92
C TYR A 353 -15.87 -16.89 -23.48
N CYS A 354 -16.85 -17.38 -22.71
CA CYS A 354 -17.82 -18.38 -23.17
C CYS A 354 -18.67 -17.84 -24.34
N ASP A 355 -19.21 -16.62 -24.22
CA ASP A 355 -20.06 -16.01 -25.24
C ASP A 355 -19.27 -15.74 -26.53
N THR A 356 -18.05 -15.20 -26.42
CA THR A 356 -17.16 -14.95 -27.57
C THR A 356 -16.73 -16.24 -28.27
N LEU A 357 -16.34 -17.28 -27.52
CA LEU A 357 -15.96 -18.58 -28.10
C LEU A 357 -17.15 -19.22 -28.83
N ASN A 358 -18.33 -19.26 -28.20
CA ASN A 358 -19.53 -19.81 -28.83
C ASN A 358 -19.96 -19.02 -30.08
N ALA A 359 -19.81 -17.69 -30.08
CA ALA A 359 -20.11 -16.87 -31.25
C ALA A 359 -19.11 -17.12 -32.41
N ALA A 360 -17.81 -17.25 -32.09
CA ALA A 360 -16.77 -17.53 -33.07
C ALA A 360 -16.98 -18.92 -33.72
N LEU A 361 -17.18 -19.97 -32.92
CA LEU A 361 -17.42 -21.33 -33.40
C LEU A 361 -18.65 -21.40 -34.32
N LYS A 362 -19.79 -20.83 -33.89
CA LYS A 362 -21.03 -20.76 -34.71
C LYS A 362 -20.83 -19.98 -36.02
N THR A 363 -20.04 -18.92 -36.00
CA THR A 363 -19.69 -18.16 -37.21
C THR A 363 -18.84 -19.00 -38.16
N LYS A 364 -17.84 -19.74 -37.64
CA LYS A 364 -17.00 -20.64 -38.46
C LYS A 364 -17.78 -21.81 -39.03
N HIS A 365 -18.67 -22.43 -38.24
CA HIS A 365 -19.53 -23.52 -38.68
C HIS A 365 -20.45 -23.06 -39.81
N SER A 366 -21.11 -21.92 -39.63
CA SER A 366 -22.01 -21.35 -40.65
C SER A 366 -21.27 -21.04 -41.96
N ARG A 367 -20.05 -20.49 -41.90
CA ARG A 367 -19.22 -20.24 -43.09
C ARG A 367 -18.78 -21.53 -43.77
N LEU A 368 -18.23 -22.50 -43.04
CA LEU A 368 -17.80 -23.78 -43.62
C LEU A 368 -18.97 -24.55 -44.27
N LEU A 369 -20.15 -24.54 -43.64
CA LEU A 369 -21.36 -25.17 -44.20
C LEU A 369 -21.81 -24.51 -45.51
N HIS A 370 -21.73 -23.17 -45.59
CA HIS A 370 -22.07 -22.41 -46.79
C HIS A 370 -21.02 -22.60 -47.91
N THR A 371 -19.73 -22.66 -47.58
CA THR A 371 -18.65 -23.05 -48.52
C THR A 371 -18.85 -24.48 -49.04
N HIS A 372 -19.23 -25.41 -48.16
CA HIS A 372 -19.54 -26.80 -48.52
C HIS A 372 -20.71 -26.88 -49.50
N GLN A 373 -21.78 -26.11 -49.26
CA GLN A 373 -22.94 -26.02 -50.17
C GLN A 373 -22.54 -25.49 -51.55
N LEU A 374 -21.75 -24.41 -51.62
CA LEU A 374 -21.23 -23.87 -52.89
C LEU A 374 -20.43 -24.92 -53.67
N LEU A 375 -19.48 -25.59 -53.00
CA LEU A 375 -18.63 -26.62 -53.60
C LEU A 375 -19.42 -27.84 -54.08
N LEU A 376 -20.44 -28.25 -53.33
CA LEU A 376 -21.34 -29.34 -53.72
C LEU A 376 -22.13 -28.98 -55.00
N CYS A 377 -22.70 -27.78 -55.06
CA CYS A 377 -23.41 -27.29 -56.24
C CYS A 377 -22.49 -27.14 -57.46
N LEU A 378 -21.27 -26.62 -57.27
CA LEU A 378 -20.26 -26.54 -58.33
C LEU A 378 -19.86 -27.93 -58.86
N GLY A 379 -19.69 -28.92 -57.96
CA GLY A 379 -19.43 -30.31 -58.34
C GLY A 379 -20.56 -30.94 -59.16
N GLN A 380 -21.81 -30.69 -58.79
CA GLN A 380 -22.99 -31.11 -59.56
C GLN A 380 -23.04 -30.45 -60.95
N ALA A 381 -22.80 -29.13 -61.02
CA ALA A 381 -22.76 -28.37 -62.27
C ALA A 381 -21.64 -28.84 -63.22
N GLN A 382 -20.44 -29.10 -62.69
CA GLN A 382 -19.33 -29.67 -63.47
C GLN A 382 -19.68 -31.08 -63.98
N THR A 383 -20.24 -31.94 -63.13
CA THR A 383 -20.66 -33.30 -63.51
C THR A 383 -21.76 -33.29 -64.58
N TRP A 384 -22.71 -32.35 -64.52
CA TRP A 384 -23.69 -32.15 -65.59
C TRP A 384 -23.01 -31.76 -66.92
N CYS A 385 -22.02 -30.85 -66.88
CA CYS A 385 -21.27 -30.44 -68.06
C CYS A 385 -20.44 -31.60 -68.66
N ASP A 386 -19.81 -32.43 -67.82
CA ASP A 386 -19.07 -33.62 -68.28
C ASP A 386 -20.00 -34.68 -68.88
N ASN A 387 -21.15 -34.95 -68.25
CA ASN A 387 -22.17 -35.83 -68.80
C ASN A 387 -22.71 -35.31 -70.14
N GLY A 388 -22.91 -33.99 -70.28
CA GLY A 388 -23.32 -33.36 -71.53
C GLY A 388 -22.27 -33.47 -72.64
N ALA A 389 -21.00 -33.17 -72.33
CA ALA A 389 -19.89 -33.34 -73.28
C ALA A 389 -19.72 -34.80 -73.70
N TYR A 390 -19.80 -35.74 -72.76
CA TYR A 390 -19.71 -37.19 -73.01
C TYR A 390 -20.88 -37.70 -73.86
N LEU A 391 -22.12 -37.27 -73.57
CA LEU A 391 -23.30 -37.61 -74.36
C LEU A 391 -23.13 -37.14 -75.81
N LEU A 392 -22.74 -35.87 -76.02
CA LEU A 392 -22.53 -35.31 -77.36
C LEU A 392 -21.40 -35.99 -78.13
N ALA A 393 -20.31 -36.37 -77.46
CA ALA A 393 -19.19 -37.08 -78.08
C ALA A 393 -19.56 -38.53 -78.48
N ASN A 394 -20.40 -39.21 -77.69
CA ASN A 394 -20.80 -40.59 -77.94
C ASN A 394 -22.05 -40.73 -78.84
N GLN A 395 -22.65 -39.63 -79.30
CA GLN A 395 -23.69 -39.67 -80.35
C GLN A 395 -23.08 -40.03 -81.71
N LEU A 396 -22.87 -41.34 -81.92
CA LEU A 396 -22.33 -41.94 -83.15
C LEU A 396 -22.94 -41.31 -84.41
N VAL A 397 -22.10 -40.59 -85.17
CA VAL A 397 -22.51 -39.77 -86.32
C VAL A 397 -23.32 -40.59 -87.31
N GLU A 398 -22.88 -41.82 -87.62
CA GLU A 398 -23.52 -42.77 -88.54
C GLU A 398 -24.97 -43.10 -88.16
N LYS A 399 -25.24 -43.43 -86.88
CA LYS A 399 -26.60 -43.75 -86.41
C LYS A 399 -27.51 -42.52 -86.45
N SER A 400 -26.96 -41.33 -86.24
CA SER A 400 -27.69 -40.05 -86.30
C SER A 400 -28.01 -39.54 -87.72
N GLN A 401 -27.69 -40.29 -88.79
CA GLN A 401 -28.07 -39.94 -90.16
C GLN A 401 -29.48 -40.43 -90.55
N SER A 402 -30.05 -41.37 -89.80
CA SER A 402 -31.47 -41.77 -89.93
C SER A 402 -32.39 -40.75 -89.25
N LYS A 403 -33.64 -40.63 -89.70
CA LYS A 403 -34.62 -39.71 -89.09
C LYS A 403 -34.94 -40.11 -87.66
N GLU A 404 -35.09 -41.41 -87.44
CA GLU A 404 -35.38 -42.06 -86.16
C GLU A 404 -34.20 -41.90 -85.20
N GLY A 405 -32.97 -42.09 -85.68
CA GLY A 405 -31.74 -41.86 -84.91
C GLY A 405 -31.51 -40.39 -84.58
N ALA A 406 -31.89 -39.46 -85.47
CA ALA A 406 -31.85 -38.03 -85.19
C ALA A 406 -32.89 -37.61 -84.13
N GLN A 407 -34.09 -38.20 -84.15
CA GLN A 407 -35.12 -37.98 -83.14
C GLN A 407 -34.74 -38.57 -81.76
N ALA A 408 -34.16 -39.78 -81.72
CA ALA A 408 -33.63 -40.35 -80.48
C ALA A 408 -32.53 -39.45 -79.87
N ALA A 409 -31.57 -39.03 -80.69
CA ALA A 409 -30.48 -38.14 -80.28
C ALA A 409 -30.95 -36.74 -79.82
N LEU A 410 -32.11 -36.26 -80.27
CA LEU A 410 -32.76 -35.05 -79.74
C LEU A 410 -33.38 -35.30 -78.36
N LYS A 411 -34.10 -36.42 -78.20
CA LYS A 411 -34.74 -36.79 -76.93
C LYS A 411 -33.72 -37.01 -75.79
N ASP A 412 -32.56 -37.59 -76.10
CA ASP A 412 -31.46 -37.74 -75.13
C ASP A 412 -30.90 -36.38 -74.67
N ILE A 413 -30.88 -35.37 -75.55
CA ILE A 413 -30.48 -34.00 -75.23
C ILE A 413 -31.57 -33.27 -74.44
N GLU A 414 -32.84 -33.48 -74.75
CA GLU A 414 -33.97 -32.93 -73.99
C GLU A 414 -33.96 -33.45 -72.54
N LYS A 415 -33.77 -34.76 -72.35
CA LYS A 415 -33.61 -35.38 -71.02
C LYS A 415 -32.38 -34.88 -70.25
N LEU A 416 -31.29 -34.52 -70.92
CA LEU A 416 -30.13 -33.89 -70.28
C LEU A 416 -30.48 -32.49 -69.75
N LEU A 417 -31.24 -31.71 -70.52
CA LEU A 417 -31.68 -30.35 -70.16
C LEU A 417 -32.71 -30.35 -69.02
N GLU A 418 -33.59 -31.36 -68.95
CA GLU A 418 -34.48 -31.59 -67.80
C GLU A 418 -33.71 -31.78 -66.48
N GLY A 419 -32.49 -32.32 -66.54
CA GLY A 419 -31.63 -32.57 -65.38
C GLY A 419 -30.64 -31.45 -65.02
N MET A 420 -30.83 -30.22 -65.52
CA MET A 420 -29.87 -29.13 -65.33
C MET A 420 -29.90 -28.56 -63.88
N PRO A 421 -28.75 -28.52 -63.16
CA PRO A 421 -28.67 -27.91 -61.84
C PRO A 421 -29.09 -26.43 -61.82
N SER A 422 -29.89 -26.04 -60.82
CA SER A 422 -30.41 -24.67 -60.66
C SER A 422 -29.32 -23.59 -60.62
N LEU A 423 -28.14 -23.93 -60.08
CA LEU A 423 -26.93 -23.09 -60.09
C LEU A 423 -26.63 -22.50 -61.48
N LEU A 424 -26.76 -23.31 -62.54
CA LEU A 424 -26.42 -22.89 -63.90
C LEU A 424 -27.44 -21.90 -64.50
N SER A 425 -28.67 -21.87 -63.97
CA SER A 425 -29.71 -20.91 -64.36
C SER A 425 -29.50 -19.52 -63.74
N SER A 426 -28.84 -19.42 -62.58
CA SER A 426 -28.65 -18.15 -61.87
C SER A 426 -27.58 -17.24 -62.50
N GLY A 427 -26.65 -17.81 -63.28
CA GLY A 427 -25.50 -17.09 -63.81
C GLY A 427 -24.43 -16.76 -62.75
N PRO A 428 -23.19 -16.40 -63.18
CA PRO A 428 -22.06 -16.25 -62.26
C PRO A 428 -22.22 -15.05 -61.32
N ASP A 429 -22.79 -13.94 -61.78
CA ASP A 429 -22.87 -12.68 -61.00
C ASP A 429 -23.85 -12.77 -59.82
N ILE A 430 -24.98 -13.45 -60.00
CA ILE A 430 -25.96 -13.65 -58.91
C ILE A 430 -25.36 -14.57 -57.83
N LEU A 431 -24.60 -15.59 -58.23
CA LEU A 431 -23.91 -16.49 -57.30
C LEU A 431 -22.73 -15.82 -56.59
N ALA A 432 -22.07 -14.86 -57.26
CA ALA A 432 -21.04 -14.04 -56.62
C ALA A 432 -21.61 -13.17 -55.49
N ILE A 433 -22.88 -12.75 -55.62
CA ILE A 433 -23.62 -12.03 -54.57
C ILE A 433 -24.15 -13.00 -53.50
N GLU A 434 -24.77 -14.12 -53.89
CA GLU A 434 -25.37 -15.11 -52.96
C GLU A 434 -24.33 -15.69 -51.99
N TYR A 435 -23.09 -15.92 -52.46
CA TYR A 435 -22.01 -16.56 -51.68
C TYR A 435 -20.90 -15.58 -51.24
N GLU A 436 -21.11 -14.26 -51.34
CA GLU A 436 -20.07 -13.22 -51.10
C GLU A 436 -19.26 -13.47 -49.81
N ALA A 437 -19.91 -13.83 -48.71
CA ALA A 437 -19.30 -14.07 -47.39
C ALA A 437 -18.31 -15.25 -47.31
N VAL A 438 -18.24 -16.10 -48.34
CA VAL A 438 -17.35 -17.28 -48.41
C VAL A 438 -16.48 -17.35 -49.67
N LEU A 439 -16.55 -16.37 -50.58
CA LEU A 439 -15.73 -16.37 -51.79
C LEU A 439 -14.24 -16.20 -51.48
N THR A 440 -13.44 -17.17 -51.94
CA THR A 440 -11.98 -17.03 -52.12
C THR A 440 -11.68 -16.74 -53.60
N PRO A 441 -10.49 -16.20 -53.94
CA PRO A 441 -10.06 -16.06 -55.33
C PRO A 441 -10.07 -17.39 -56.10
N GLN A 442 -9.73 -18.50 -55.43
CA GLN A 442 -9.79 -19.84 -55.99
C GLN A 442 -11.23 -20.28 -56.29
N LEU A 443 -12.19 -20.03 -55.39
CA LEU A 443 -13.60 -20.32 -55.61
C LEU A 443 -14.18 -19.47 -56.75
N GLN A 444 -13.82 -18.18 -56.84
CA GLN A 444 -14.20 -17.32 -57.98
C GLN A 444 -13.67 -17.88 -59.31
N VAL A 445 -12.42 -18.37 -59.35
CA VAL A 445 -11.85 -19.04 -60.53
C VAL A 445 -12.53 -20.39 -60.84
N GLN A 446 -13.00 -21.14 -59.83
CA GLN A 446 -13.80 -22.36 -60.04
C GLN A 446 -15.19 -22.04 -60.60
N ILE A 447 -15.86 -21.01 -60.10
CA ILE A 447 -17.15 -20.52 -60.63
C ILE A 447 -16.96 -20.13 -62.10
N GLY A 448 -16.01 -19.25 -62.41
CA GLY A 448 -15.71 -18.81 -63.78
C GLY A 448 -15.50 -19.98 -64.75
N LYS A 449 -14.57 -20.90 -64.41
CA LYS A 449 -14.31 -22.11 -65.23
C LYS A 449 -15.53 -23.02 -65.39
N THR A 450 -16.40 -23.10 -64.38
CA THR A 450 -17.63 -23.90 -64.45
C THR A 450 -18.64 -23.27 -65.42
N PHE A 451 -18.78 -21.93 -65.42
CA PHE A 451 -19.64 -21.22 -66.36
C PHE A 451 -19.07 -21.15 -67.77
N GLU A 452 -17.75 -21.03 -67.96
CA GLU A 452 -17.09 -21.17 -69.26
C GLU A 452 -17.34 -22.56 -69.87
N LYS A 453 -17.17 -23.62 -69.07
CA LYS A 453 -17.45 -25.01 -69.46
C LYS A 453 -18.92 -25.20 -69.79
N HIS A 454 -19.83 -24.65 -68.99
CA HIS A 454 -21.27 -24.67 -69.24
C HIS A 454 -21.61 -24.00 -70.58
N ALA A 455 -21.13 -22.78 -70.83
CA ALA A 455 -21.37 -22.07 -72.08
C ALA A 455 -20.85 -22.83 -73.31
N ALA A 456 -19.66 -23.45 -73.21
CA ALA A 456 -19.11 -24.28 -74.27
C ALA A 456 -19.99 -25.53 -74.55
N VAL A 457 -20.41 -26.25 -73.50
CA VAL A 457 -21.31 -27.41 -73.63
C VAL A 457 -22.68 -26.99 -74.18
N GLN A 458 -23.24 -25.86 -73.72
CA GLN A 458 -24.53 -25.34 -74.18
C GLN A 458 -24.47 -24.92 -75.66
N GLN A 459 -23.36 -24.32 -76.13
CA GLN A 459 -23.14 -24.05 -77.55
C GLN A 459 -23.01 -25.35 -78.36
N MET A 460 -22.34 -26.38 -77.83
CA MET A 460 -22.28 -27.70 -78.48
C MET A 460 -23.67 -28.36 -78.56
N ILE A 461 -24.48 -28.28 -77.50
CA ILE A 461 -25.90 -28.71 -77.47
C ILE A 461 -26.68 -27.98 -78.57
N GLN A 462 -26.60 -26.65 -78.64
CA GLN A 462 -27.37 -25.85 -79.58
C GLN A 462 -26.96 -26.10 -81.05
N ASN A 463 -25.65 -26.25 -81.31
CA ASN A 463 -25.11 -26.65 -82.60
C ASN A 463 -25.62 -28.06 -83.00
N ARG A 464 -25.58 -29.02 -82.06
CA ARG A 464 -26.00 -30.40 -82.30
C ARG A 464 -27.51 -30.50 -82.52
N GLN A 465 -28.34 -29.86 -81.69
CA GLN A 465 -29.79 -29.75 -81.92
C GLN A 465 -30.11 -29.16 -83.30
N THR A 466 -29.42 -28.09 -83.70
CA THR A 466 -29.61 -27.45 -85.01
C THR A 466 -29.23 -28.39 -86.16
N SER A 467 -28.19 -29.21 -85.99
CA SER A 467 -27.80 -30.23 -86.96
C SER A 467 -28.80 -31.40 -87.03
N LEU A 468 -29.27 -31.89 -85.88
CA LEU A 468 -30.21 -33.01 -85.79
C LEU A 468 -31.60 -32.66 -86.33
N ARG A 469 -32.13 -31.47 -86.04
CA ARG A 469 -33.39 -30.97 -86.63
C ARG A 469 -33.29 -30.92 -88.16
N LYS A 470 -32.20 -30.34 -88.69
CA LYS A 470 -31.89 -30.30 -90.15
C LYS A 470 -31.69 -31.68 -90.80
N LEU A 471 -31.45 -32.74 -90.02
CA LEU A 471 -31.42 -34.13 -90.51
C LEU A 471 -32.81 -34.78 -90.45
N ALA A 472 -33.59 -34.54 -89.40
CA ALA A 472 -34.96 -35.02 -89.27
C ALA A 472 -35.93 -34.43 -90.31
N ASP A 473 -35.68 -33.18 -90.76
CA ASP A 473 -36.51 -32.43 -91.71
C ASP A 473 -36.15 -32.65 -93.19
N LYS A 474 -35.13 -33.46 -93.49
CA LYS A 474 -34.49 -33.46 -94.82
C LYS A 474 -35.19 -34.37 -95.86
N HIS A 475 -36.06 -33.78 -96.69
CA HIS A 475 -36.50 -34.42 -97.94
C HIS A 475 -35.34 -34.53 -98.96
N ILE A 476 -35.29 -35.64 -99.70
CA ILE A 476 -34.18 -36.01 -100.60
C ILE A 476 -34.50 -35.70 -102.07
N ARG A 477 -33.57 -35.09 -102.81
CA ARG A 477 -33.38 -35.18 -104.28
C ARG A 477 -31.94 -34.75 -104.68
N PRO A 478 -31.44 -35.06 -105.90
CA PRO A 478 -30.02 -35.43 -106.12
C PRO A 478 -29.05 -34.36 -106.66
N ILE A 479 -27.81 -34.81 -106.92
CA ILE A 479 -26.52 -34.11 -107.07
C ILE A 479 -26.20 -33.70 -108.53
N GLN A 480 -25.41 -32.63 -108.73
CA GLN A 480 -24.58 -32.45 -109.94
C GLN A 480 -23.27 -31.66 -109.65
N LEU A 481 -22.19 -31.90 -110.41
CA LEU A 481 -20.86 -31.25 -110.28
C LEU A 481 -20.55 -30.31 -111.46
N VAL A 482 -19.91 -29.16 -111.20
CA VAL A 482 -19.01 -28.45 -112.16
C VAL A 482 -17.97 -27.57 -111.41
N ALA A 483 -16.91 -27.13 -112.10
CA ALA A 483 -15.91 -26.10 -111.72
C ALA A 483 -15.46 -25.38 -113.03
N PRO A 484 -14.37 -24.57 -113.14
CA PRO A 484 -13.61 -23.72 -112.19
C PRO A 484 -13.28 -22.27 -112.71
N ARG A 485 -12.89 -21.34 -111.81
CA ARG A 485 -12.11 -20.07 -112.09
C ARG A 485 -12.76 -18.98 -113.01
N PRO A 486 -12.17 -17.78 -113.22
CA PRO A 486 -11.45 -16.84 -112.31
C PRO A 486 -11.90 -15.34 -112.48
N GLU A 487 -11.07 -14.37 -112.02
CA GLU A 487 -10.96 -12.92 -112.37
C GLU A 487 -11.37 -11.85 -111.32
N ASN A 488 -10.99 -10.58 -111.60
CA ASN A 488 -10.73 -9.46 -110.66
C ASN A 488 -11.42 -8.14 -111.14
N PRO A 489 -10.96 -6.90 -110.80
CA PRO A 489 -10.92 -6.10 -109.54
C PRO A 489 -11.83 -4.82 -109.70
N PRO A 490 -11.55 -3.54 -109.29
CA PRO A 490 -10.56 -2.93 -108.36
C PRO A 490 -11.04 -1.72 -107.46
N ARG A 491 -10.06 -1.09 -106.75
CA ARG A 491 -10.00 0.29 -106.18
C ARG A 491 -10.83 0.58 -104.91
N SER A 492 -10.41 1.45 -103.97
CA SER A 492 -9.13 2.17 -103.66
C SER A 492 -9.22 2.76 -102.23
N LYS A 493 -8.21 3.31 -101.51
CA LYS A 493 -6.90 3.96 -101.83
C LYS A 493 -5.79 3.56 -100.81
N SER A 494 -4.61 4.19 -100.89
CA SER A 494 -3.34 3.86 -100.17
C SER A 494 -2.45 5.15 -100.08
N PRO A 495 -1.11 5.14 -99.83
CA PRO A 495 -0.24 4.46 -98.84
C PRO A 495 0.79 5.42 -98.14
N LEU A 496 1.87 4.86 -97.52
CA LEU A 496 3.27 5.36 -97.29
C LEU A 496 3.70 5.52 -95.80
N PHE A 497 4.53 4.64 -95.19
CA PHE A 497 5.98 4.29 -95.36
C PHE A 497 6.97 5.26 -94.62
N SER A 498 7.41 4.97 -93.37
CA SER A 498 8.70 4.29 -92.98
C SER A 498 9.84 5.27 -92.47
N PRO A 499 11.14 4.91 -92.25
CA PRO A 499 11.64 4.66 -90.86
C PRO A 499 13.11 5.11 -90.47
N LYS A 500 13.53 4.81 -89.20
CA LYS A 500 14.92 4.68 -88.63
C LYS A 500 15.80 5.95 -88.33
N GLY A 501 16.62 5.91 -87.26
CA GLY A 501 17.95 6.60 -87.25
C GLY A 501 18.68 7.04 -85.94
N ILE A 502 19.48 6.15 -85.31
CA ILE A 502 20.89 6.35 -84.80
C ILE A 502 21.27 7.41 -83.70
N LYS A 503 21.97 6.91 -82.63
CA LYS A 503 23.11 7.42 -81.77
C LYS A 503 23.39 8.95 -81.63
N SER A 504 23.85 9.49 -80.48
CA SER A 504 25.16 9.22 -79.85
C SER A 504 25.39 9.88 -78.45
N ILE A 505 26.62 9.79 -77.91
CA ILE A 505 27.09 10.25 -76.58
C ILE A 505 28.04 11.49 -76.70
N GLY A 506 28.13 12.38 -75.70
CA GLY A 506 29.11 13.48 -75.65
C GLY A 506 29.20 14.24 -74.30
N HIS A 507 30.33 14.93 -74.02
CA HIS A 507 30.67 15.49 -72.70
C HIS A 507 31.11 16.99 -72.70
N ARG A 508 30.72 17.72 -71.63
CA ARG A 508 31.48 18.75 -70.86
C ARG A 508 31.84 20.16 -71.41
N LYS A 509 31.43 21.17 -70.59
CA LYS A 509 32.15 22.37 -70.07
C LYS A 509 32.27 23.69 -70.88
N GLY A 510 31.83 24.79 -70.23
CA GLY A 510 32.15 26.22 -70.47
C GLY A 510 30.97 27.12 -70.00
N LYS A 511 31.02 27.89 -68.89
CA LYS A 511 31.65 29.23 -68.66
C LYS A 511 31.06 30.32 -69.60
N GLN A 512 30.52 31.48 -69.15
CA GLN A 512 30.71 32.25 -67.89
C GLN A 512 29.41 32.92 -67.30
N THR A 513 29.59 33.48 -66.10
CA THR A 513 28.78 34.38 -65.21
C THR A 513 28.58 35.81 -65.77
N PRO A 514 27.88 36.82 -65.13
CA PRO A 514 27.62 37.05 -63.67
C PRO A 514 26.25 37.69 -63.29
N LEU A 515 25.91 38.16 -62.06
CA LEU A 515 26.54 38.10 -60.70
C LEU A 515 25.48 37.59 -59.65
N ARG A 516 25.01 38.20 -58.52
CA ARG A 516 25.31 39.42 -57.72
C ARG A 516 24.94 39.27 -56.21
N LEU A 517 25.90 38.86 -55.36
CA LEU A 517 26.02 39.17 -53.91
C LEU A 517 24.89 38.69 -52.94
N SER A 518 25.09 38.52 -51.62
CA SER A 518 26.23 38.76 -50.70
C SER A 518 26.21 37.68 -49.59
N TRP A 519 27.29 36.93 -49.31
CA TRP A 519 28.47 37.23 -48.45
C TRP A 519 28.37 36.75 -46.99
N SER A 520 29.37 35.98 -46.56
CA SER A 520 29.70 35.61 -45.17
C SER A 520 31.12 35.04 -45.16
N HIS A 521 32.01 35.51 -44.27
CA HIS A 521 33.33 34.94 -43.86
C HIS A 521 33.70 35.67 -42.54
N CYS A 522 33.93 34.97 -41.42
CA CYS A 522 35.20 34.38 -40.94
C CYS A 522 36.16 35.39 -40.27
N ILE A 523 36.76 35.00 -39.13
CA ILE A 523 38.20 35.12 -38.81
C ILE A 523 38.53 34.33 -37.52
N GLU A 524 39.52 33.44 -37.67
CA GLU A 524 40.63 32.99 -36.80
C GLU A 524 40.53 32.83 -35.25
N VAL A 525 41.45 32.00 -34.75
CA VAL A 525 41.69 31.65 -33.33
C VAL A 525 43.12 32.04 -32.98
N ILE A 526 43.36 32.49 -31.75
CA ILE A 526 44.70 32.68 -31.18
C ILE A 526 44.79 31.89 -29.86
N HIS A 527 45.87 31.13 -29.70
CA HIS A 527 46.28 30.53 -28.42
C HIS A 527 47.35 31.42 -27.77
N ASP A 528 47.28 31.56 -26.43
CA ASP A 528 48.39 31.24 -25.51
C ASP A 528 48.11 31.76 -24.10
N TYR A 529 48.17 30.88 -23.10
CA TYR A 529 49.02 31.13 -21.93
C TYR A 529 49.40 29.83 -21.22
N GLN A 530 50.48 29.88 -20.44
CA GLN A 530 51.18 28.73 -19.87
C GLN A 530 51.12 28.74 -18.33
N GLU A 531 51.00 27.57 -17.71
CA GLU A 531 51.05 27.45 -16.24
C GLU A 531 52.39 27.90 -15.66
N SER A 532 52.36 28.71 -14.60
CA SER A 532 53.37 28.72 -13.53
C SER A 532 52.98 29.62 -12.36
N ARG A 533 52.67 29.04 -11.19
CA ARG A 533 53.20 29.52 -9.90
C ARG A 533 52.94 28.57 -8.73
N SER A 534 54.03 28.09 -8.15
CA SER A 534 54.07 27.60 -6.78
C SER A 534 54.33 28.76 -5.80
N CYS A 535 53.59 28.77 -4.69
CA CYS A 535 53.94 29.33 -3.39
C CYS A 535 53.03 28.61 -2.38
N VAL A 536 53.49 27.65 -1.58
CA VAL A 536 54.36 27.84 -0.40
C VAL A 536 53.78 28.91 0.52
N ALA A 537 53.17 28.44 1.61
CA ALA A 537 52.66 29.31 2.67
C ALA A 537 53.80 29.85 3.54
N TYR A 538 53.60 31.03 4.10
CA TYR A 538 54.32 31.50 5.28
C TYR A 538 53.32 32.16 6.22
N SER A 539 53.02 31.49 7.33
CA SER A 539 52.32 32.13 8.45
C SER A 539 53.29 33.08 9.15
N LEU A 540 52.79 34.24 9.55
CA LEU A 540 53.40 35.08 10.58
C LEU A 540 52.35 35.34 11.66
N GLU A 541 52.76 35.21 12.91
CA GLU A 541 51.86 35.23 14.05
C GLU A 541 51.30 36.62 14.32
N GLY A 542 50.01 36.67 14.64
CA GLY A 542 49.30 37.84 15.15
C GLY A 542 47.98 37.38 15.75
N GLU A 543 47.48 38.08 16.77
CA GLU A 543 46.17 37.79 17.33
C GLU A 543 45.10 38.17 16.29
N ASP A 544 44.52 37.16 15.63
CA ASP A 544 43.49 37.34 14.61
C ASP A 544 42.23 37.98 15.24
N SER A 545 42.10 39.30 15.04
CA SER A 545 40.87 40.04 15.32
C SER A 545 39.67 39.34 14.68
N PRO A 546 38.49 39.27 15.32
CA PRO A 546 37.31 38.60 14.77
C PRO A 546 36.95 39.08 13.35
N ASP A 547 37.20 40.35 13.01
CA ASP A 547 36.95 40.90 11.68
C ASP A 547 37.96 40.44 10.60
N LEU A 548 39.10 39.86 10.99
CA LEU A 548 39.99 39.13 10.08
C LEU A 548 39.47 37.71 9.87
N LEU A 549 38.95 37.06 10.92
CA LEU A 549 38.37 35.71 10.84
C LEU A 549 37.09 35.70 9.99
N LYS A 550 36.16 36.66 10.19
CA LYS A 550 35.00 36.88 9.31
C LYS A 550 35.40 36.95 7.83
N ARG A 551 36.42 37.75 7.51
CA ARG A 551 36.92 37.93 6.14
C ARG A 551 37.73 36.74 5.61
N HIS A 552 38.21 35.84 6.45
CA HIS A 552 38.70 34.53 5.99
C HIS A 552 37.52 33.60 5.64
N VAL A 553 36.52 33.46 6.50
CA VAL A 553 35.34 32.61 6.23
C VAL A 553 34.57 33.08 4.98
N MET A 554 34.41 34.39 4.77
CA MET A 554 33.78 34.91 3.54
C MET A 554 34.61 34.64 2.28
N ARG A 555 35.94 34.76 2.35
CA ARG A 555 36.81 34.43 1.20
C ARG A 555 36.82 32.92 0.92
N GLU A 556 36.79 32.07 1.95
CA GLU A 556 36.59 30.62 1.78
C GLU A 556 35.23 30.33 1.12
N LEU A 557 34.15 30.94 1.60
CA LEU A 557 32.80 30.75 1.06
C LEU A 557 32.72 31.10 -0.43
N ILE A 558 33.25 32.26 -0.83
CA ILE A 558 33.25 32.74 -2.22
C ILE A 558 34.19 31.89 -3.10
N GLU A 559 35.42 31.60 -2.66
CA GLU A 559 36.38 30.87 -3.50
C GLU A 559 35.95 29.40 -3.70
N THR A 560 35.42 28.77 -2.65
CA THR A 560 34.82 27.43 -2.76
C THR A 560 33.47 27.44 -3.49
N GLU A 561 32.85 28.60 -3.74
CA GLU A 561 31.71 28.76 -4.65
C GLU A 561 32.17 28.78 -6.11
N ARG A 562 33.23 29.55 -6.43
CA ARG A 562 33.82 29.59 -7.78
C ARG A 562 34.27 28.21 -8.23
N ILE A 563 35.06 27.53 -7.40
CA ILE A 563 35.53 26.15 -7.66
C ILE A 563 34.33 25.22 -7.88
N TYR A 564 33.27 25.33 -7.06
CA TYR A 564 32.06 24.52 -7.24
C TYR A 564 31.36 24.78 -8.58
N VAL A 565 31.20 26.06 -8.96
CA VAL A 565 30.60 26.47 -10.25
C VAL A 565 31.41 25.97 -11.44
N GLU A 566 32.74 26.09 -11.39
CA GLU A 566 33.66 25.60 -12.43
C GLU A 566 33.64 24.08 -12.57
N GLU A 567 33.66 23.36 -11.44
CA GLU A 567 33.60 21.90 -11.43
C GLU A 567 32.25 21.37 -11.97
N LEU A 568 31.13 22.06 -11.68
CA LEU A 568 29.84 21.74 -12.31
C LEU A 568 29.88 22.02 -13.82
N LEU A 569 30.48 23.12 -14.27
CA LEU A 569 30.58 23.44 -15.69
C LEU A 569 31.41 22.40 -16.45
N SER A 570 32.54 21.97 -15.88
CA SER A 570 33.38 20.90 -16.43
C SER A 570 32.59 19.60 -16.62
N VAL A 571 31.77 19.20 -15.64
CA VAL A 571 30.88 18.02 -15.78
C VAL A 571 29.86 18.21 -16.91
N LEU A 572 29.23 19.37 -16.97
CA LEU A 572 28.13 19.65 -17.90
C LEU A 572 28.59 19.75 -19.36
N LEU A 573 29.76 20.32 -19.61
CA LEU A 573 30.35 20.37 -20.95
C LEU A 573 31.08 19.05 -21.27
N GLY A 574 32.02 18.65 -20.41
CA GLY A 574 32.97 17.56 -20.68
C GLY A 574 32.42 16.14 -20.60
N TYR A 575 31.26 15.93 -19.96
CA TYR A 575 30.56 14.64 -19.96
C TYR A 575 29.14 14.76 -20.50
N ARG A 576 28.30 15.67 -19.94
CA ARG A 576 26.87 15.69 -20.29
C ARG A 576 26.62 16.13 -21.74
N ALA A 577 27.31 17.16 -22.23
CA ALA A 577 27.20 17.57 -23.64
C ALA A 577 27.96 16.61 -24.58
N GLU A 578 29.10 16.05 -24.13
CA GLU A 578 29.84 15.04 -24.89
C GLU A 578 29.02 13.75 -25.18
N MET A 579 27.96 13.45 -24.41
CA MET A 579 27.03 12.35 -24.74
C MET A 579 26.24 12.58 -26.05
N ASP A 580 26.05 13.84 -26.44
CA ASP A 580 25.38 14.24 -27.67
C ASP A 580 26.40 14.51 -28.81
N ASN A 581 27.71 14.35 -28.57
CA ASN A 581 28.77 14.54 -29.57
C ASN A 581 28.82 13.36 -30.58
N PRO A 582 28.66 13.62 -31.90
CA PRO A 582 28.72 12.57 -32.92
C PRO A 582 30.02 11.75 -32.93
N ALA A 583 31.16 12.34 -32.57
CA ALA A 583 32.46 11.67 -32.55
C ALA A 583 32.58 10.62 -31.43
N LEU A 584 31.87 10.82 -30.30
CA LEU A 584 31.84 9.87 -29.18
C LEU A 584 30.63 8.93 -29.21
N SER A 585 29.69 9.13 -30.15
CA SER A 585 28.47 8.32 -30.32
C SER A 585 28.74 6.81 -30.47
N GLY A 586 29.91 6.43 -30.98
CA GLY A 586 30.35 5.02 -31.07
C GLY A 586 30.84 4.39 -29.77
N LEU A 587 31.23 5.20 -28.77
CA LEU A 587 31.68 4.73 -27.44
C LEU A 587 30.56 4.72 -26.40
N LEU A 588 29.47 5.46 -26.64
CA LEU A 588 28.37 5.66 -25.69
C LEU A 588 27.28 4.57 -25.84
N PRO A 589 27.04 3.71 -24.82
CA PRO A 589 25.96 2.71 -24.87
C PRO A 589 24.57 3.34 -25.06
N PRO A 590 23.67 2.75 -25.89
CA PRO A 590 22.32 3.27 -26.10
C PRO A 590 21.49 3.44 -24.82
N ILE A 591 21.71 2.58 -23.83
CA ILE A 591 21.05 2.62 -22.51
C ILE A 591 21.49 3.85 -21.69
N LEU A 592 22.75 4.28 -21.82
CA LEU A 592 23.21 5.52 -21.18
C LEU A 592 22.65 6.75 -21.92
N ARG A 593 22.64 6.73 -23.26
CA ARG A 593 22.11 7.83 -24.08
C ARG A 593 20.66 8.17 -23.73
N SER A 594 19.80 7.16 -23.53
CA SER A 594 18.42 7.36 -23.09
C SER A 594 18.25 7.71 -21.60
N LYS A 595 19.32 7.69 -20.81
CA LYS A 595 19.32 7.93 -19.35
C LYS A 595 20.23 9.09 -18.91
N ARG A 596 20.73 9.92 -19.83
CA ARG A 596 21.55 11.13 -19.54
C ARG A 596 20.99 11.93 -18.35
N ASP A 597 19.69 12.23 -18.38
CA ASP A 597 19.08 13.11 -17.40
C ASP A 597 18.76 12.39 -16.06
N ILE A 598 18.89 11.06 -16.00
CA ILE A 598 18.96 10.30 -14.74
C ILE A 598 20.40 10.32 -14.20
N LEU A 599 21.43 10.25 -15.05
CA LEU A 599 22.83 10.29 -14.60
C LEU A 599 23.19 11.65 -13.98
N PHE A 600 22.82 12.75 -14.63
CA PHE A 600 23.16 14.11 -14.17
C PHE A 600 22.04 14.80 -13.37
N GLY A 601 20.82 14.27 -13.33
CA GLY A 601 19.68 14.94 -12.70
C GLY A 601 19.48 16.37 -13.21
N ASN A 602 19.03 17.25 -12.30
CA ASN A 602 18.92 18.70 -12.54
C ASN A 602 20.23 19.47 -12.27
N MET A 603 21.42 18.85 -12.37
CA MET A 603 22.70 19.58 -12.30
C MET A 603 22.78 20.83 -13.22
N PRO A 604 22.18 20.87 -14.43
CA PRO A 604 22.13 22.11 -15.23
C PRO A 604 21.35 23.25 -14.57
N GLU A 605 20.30 22.96 -13.81
CA GLU A 605 19.51 23.96 -13.06
C GLU A 605 20.35 24.53 -11.92
N ILE A 606 20.99 23.63 -11.15
CA ILE A 606 21.89 23.98 -10.04
C ILE A 606 23.03 24.87 -10.53
N TYR A 607 23.74 24.46 -11.59
CA TYR A 607 24.79 25.28 -12.19
C TYR A 607 24.29 26.68 -12.59
N ASN A 608 23.11 26.79 -13.21
CA ASN A 608 22.60 28.09 -13.67
C ASN A 608 22.21 29.02 -12.51
N PHE A 609 21.68 28.52 -11.39
CA PHE A 609 21.44 29.34 -10.20
C PHE A 609 22.76 29.82 -9.58
N HIS A 610 23.71 28.91 -9.37
CA HIS A 610 24.96 29.24 -8.70
C HIS A 610 25.84 30.19 -9.54
N SER A 611 26.00 29.94 -10.84
CA SER A 611 26.81 30.79 -11.74
C SER A 611 26.22 32.16 -12.05
N ARG A 612 24.89 32.30 -12.13
CA ARG A 612 24.24 33.54 -12.60
C ARG A 612 23.62 34.40 -11.51
N VAL A 613 23.48 33.86 -10.30
CA VAL A 613 22.78 34.53 -9.19
C VAL A 613 23.63 34.41 -7.93
N PHE A 614 23.78 33.20 -7.38
CA PHE A 614 24.27 33.07 -6.01
C PHE A 614 25.74 33.44 -5.82
N LEU A 615 26.62 33.12 -6.77
CA LEU A 615 28.01 33.57 -6.73
C LEU A 615 28.10 35.10 -6.76
N GLN A 616 27.26 35.78 -7.54
CA GLN A 616 27.25 37.24 -7.64
C GLN A 616 26.69 37.90 -6.37
N ASP A 617 25.66 37.32 -5.77
CA ASP A 617 25.14 37.72 -4.45
C ASP A 617 26.25 37.62 -3.38
N LEU A 618 26.99 36.50 -3.36
CA LEU A 618 28.08 36.26 -2.41
C LEU A 618 29.30 37.19 -2.63
N GLU A 619 29.69 37.43 -3.89
CA GLU A 619 30.76 38.37 -4.24
C GLU A 619 30.41 39.80 -3.82
N GLY A 620 29.13 40.19 -3.89
CA GLY A 620 28.61 41.45 -3.37
C GLY A 620 28.76 41.62 -1.85
N CYS A 621 28.88 40.52 -1.09
CA CYS A 621 29.10 40.54 0.37
C CYS A 621 30.58 40.53 0.79
N LEU A 622 31.55 40.57 -0.14
CA LEU A 622 32.97 40.47 0.20
C LEU A 622 33.46 41.57 1.18
N GLU A 623 33.03 42.82 0.95
CA GLU A 623 33.38 43.98 1.78
C GLU A 623 32.43 44.20 2.97
N ALA A 624 31.29 43.50 3.01
CA ALA A 624 30.27 43.56 4.06
C ALA A 624 29.74 42.16 4.41
N PRO A 625 30.53 41.33 5.14
CA PRO A 625 30.17 39.96 5.55
C PRO A 625 28.79 39.84 6.21
N GLU A 626 28.37 40.87 6.93
CA GLU A 626 27.11 40.98 7.65
C GLU A 626 25.89 40.80 6.72
N GLY A 627 26.01 41.20 5.45
CA GLY A 627 24.95 41.09 4.44
C GLY A 627 24.66 39.65 3.99
N VAL A 628 25.60 38.70 4.18
CA VAL A 628 25.48 37.35 3.60
C VAL A 628 24.25 36.58 4.11
N GLY A 629 23.84 36.84 5.35
CA GLY A 629 22.63 36.26 5.93
C GLY A 629 21.36 36.64 5.15
N ALA A 630 21.28 37.88 4.66
CA ALA A 630 20.16 38.34 3.83
C ALA A 630 20.14 37.62 2.47
N CYS A 631 21.30 37.44 1.81
CA CYS A 631 21.39 36.74 0.52
C CYS A 631 20.88 35.29 0.60
N PHE A 632 21.28 34.53 1.64
CA PHE A 632 20.75 33.18 1.86
C PHE A 632 19.23 33.18 2.15
N LEU A 633 18.71 34.18 2.88
CA LEU A 633 17.29 34.31 3.19
C LEU A 633 16.43 34.73 1.99
N GLU A 634 16.97 35.55 1.08
CA GLU A 634 16.32 35.92 -0.18
C GLU A 634 16.27 34.72 -1.15
N ARG A 635 17.37 33.97 -1.28
CA ARG A 635 17.48 32.84 -2.23
C ARG A 635 17.00 31.48 -1.69
N LYS A 636 16.51 31.39 -0.46
CA LYS A 636 16.08 30.14 0.22
C LYS A 636 15.15 29.23 -0.59
N GLU A 637 14.35 29.81 -1.49
CA GLU A 637 13.38 29.08 -2.33
C GLU A 637 14.04 28.53 -3.60
N SER A 638 15.08 29.18 -4.13
CA SER A 638 15.90 28.66 -5.23
C SER A 638 16.67 27.40 -4.82
N PHE A 639 17.15 27.33 -3.57
CA PHE A 639 17.83 26.15 -3.04
C PHE A 639 16.96 24.89 -2.94
N GLN A 640 15.63 24.96 -3.08
CA GLN A 640 14.76 23.77 -3.05
C GLN A 640 15.06 22.80 -4.22
N MET A 641 15.67 23.28 -5.31
CA MET A 641 16.12 22.44 -6.45
C MET A 641 17.07 21.28 -6.05
N TYR A 642 17.77 21.40 -4.92
CA TYR A 642 18.63 20.33 -4.40
C TYR A 642 17.83 19.10 -3.94
N GLU A 643 16.54 19.25 -3.61
CA GLU A 643 15.67 18.13 -3.25
C GLU A 643 15.52 17.15 -4.42
N CYS A 644 15.24 17.67 -5.62
CA CYS A 644 15.17 16.90 -6.86
C CYS A 644 16.50 16.19 -7.16
N TYR A 645 17.64 16.87 -6.97
CA TYR A 645 18.96 16.28 -7.19
C TYR A 645 19.23 15.10 -6.26
N CYS A 646 19.00 15.28 -4.97
CA CYS A 646 19.23 14.24 -3.96
C CYS A 646 18.29 13.05 -4.16
N GLN A 647 16.99 13.27 -4.42
CA GLN A 647 16.04 12.21 -4.77
C GLN A 647 16.41 11.45 -6.06
N ASN A 648 17.21 12.05 -6.95
CA ASN A 648 17.74 11.38 -8.12
C ASN A 648 19.10 10.71 -7.88
N LYS A 649 19.91 11.16 -6.90
CA LYS A 649 21.28 10.66 -6.69
C LYS A 649 21.40 9.13 -6.53
N PRO A 650 20.52 8.40 -5.81
CA PRO A 650 20.58 6.93 -5.77
C PRO A 650 20.35 6.28 -7.14
N ARG A 651 19.49 6.85 -7.99
CA ARG A 651 19.22 6.35 -9.35
C ARG A 651 20.39 6.65 -10.29
N SER A 652 21.01 7.83 -10.17
CA SER A 652 22.28 8.19 -10.82
C SER A 652 23.40 7.22 -10.42
N GLU A 653 23.52 6.89 -9.14
CA GLU A 653 24.57 6.03 -8.58
C GLU A 653 24.40 4.55 -8.95
N ALA A 654 23.17 4.02 -8.92
CA ALA A 654 22.85 2.68 -9.41
C ALA A 654 23.10 2.55 -10.92
N LEU A 655 22.89 3.63 -11.70
CA LEU A 655 23.24 3.68 -13.12
C LEU A 655 24.77 3.76 -13.33
N TRP A 656 25.48 4.57 -12.53
CA TRP A 656 26.95 4.63 -12.57
C TRP A 656 27.60 3.27 -12.29
N ARG A 657 27.15 2.55 -11.26
CA ARG A 657 27.61 1.18 -10.92
C ARG A 657 27.49 0.17 -12.06
N GLN A 658 26.63 0.41 -13.06
CA GLN A 658 26.45 -0.46 -14.22
C GLN A 658 27.34 -0.09 -15.42
N PHE A 659 27.94 1.11 -15.43
CA PHE A 659 28.58 1.68 -16.63
C PHE A 659 29.88 2.48 -16.35
N SER A 660 30.38 2.52 -15.11
CA SER A 660 31.60 3.24 -14.71
C SER A 660 32.79 2.98 -15.64
N ASP A 661 32.93 1.72 -16.06
CA ASP A 661 34.09 1.22 -16.79
C ASP A 661 33.95 1.42 -18.31
N CYS A 662 32.91 2.10 -18.78
CA CYS A 662 32.68 2.29 -20.22
C CYS A 662 33.66 3.31 -20.83
N ALA A 663 34.15 2.99 -22.04
CA ALA A 663 35.18 3.78 -22.73
C ALA A 663 34.78 5.25 -22.97
N PHE A 664 33.47 5.55 -23.04
CA PHE A 664 32.97 6.92 -23.12
C PHE A 664 33.41 7.77 -21.91
N PHE A 665 33.22 7.29 -20.68
CA PHE A 665 33.62 8.05 -19.48
C PHE A 665 35.14 8.16 -19.35
N GLN A 666 35.88 7.12 -19.73
CA GLN A 666 37.35 7.12 -19.72
C GLN A 666 37.92 8.16 -20.69
N GLU A 667 37.38 8.26 -21.91
CA GLU A 667 37.83 9.26 -22.89
C GLU A 667 37.41 10.69 -22.50
N CYS A 668 36.22 10.89 -21.93
CA CYS A 668 35.82 12.17 -21.34
C CYS A 668 36.73 12.58 -20.16
N GLN A 669 37.01 11.66 -19.22
CA GLN A 669 37.89 11.92 -18.08
C GLN A 669 39.30 12.30 -18.52
N LYS A 670 39.83 11.62 -19.54
CA LYS A 670 41.12 11.91 -20.16
C LYS A 670 41.15 13.26 -20.88
N LYS A 671 40.12 13.60 -21.65
CA LYS A 671 39.97 14.92 -22.33
C LYS A 671 39.98 16.11 -21.37
N LEU A 672 39.53 15.89 -20.14
CA LEU A 672 39.42 16.91 -19.08
C LEU A 672 40.58 16.85 -18.07
N GLU A 673 41.50 15.90 -18.22
CA GLU A 673 42.59 15.61 -17.28
C GLU A 673 42.11 15.39 -15.82
N HIS A 674 40.88 14.91 -15.66
CA HIS A 674 40.22 14.72 -14.38
C HIS A 674 40.86 13.59 -13.56
N LYS A 675 41.45 13.94 -12.40
CA LYS A 675 42.13 13.01 -11.48
C LYS A 675 41.17 12.09 -10.72
N LEU A 676 39.87 12.38 -10.72
CA LEU A 676 38.80 11.60 -10.07
C LEU A 676 37.75 11.14 -11.09
N GLY A 677 37.05 10.05 -10.79
CA GLY A 677 35.92 9.57 -11.57
C GLY A 677 34.71 10.53 -11.53
N LEU A 678 33.84 10.44 -12.54
CA LEU A 678 32.67 11.31 -12.69
C LEU A 678 31.74 11.25 -11.46
N ASP A 679 31.61 10.11 -10.80
CA ASP A 679 30.86 9.92 -9.55
C ASP A 679 31.28 10.87 -8.43
N SER A 680 32.58 11.16 -8.31
CA SER A 680 33.13 12.10 -7.34
C SER A 680 32.66 13.53 -7.62
N TYR A 681 32.43 13.88 -8.90
CA TYR A 681 31.84 15.16 -9.28
C TYR A 681 30.31 15.17 -9.16
N LEU A 682 29.63 14.04 -9.42
CA LEU A 682 28.19 13.86 -9.16
C LEU A 682 27.83 13.87 -7.66
N LEU A 683 28.80 13.82 -6.75
CA LEU A 683 28.59 14.05 -5.32
C LEU A 683 28.67 15.53 -4.91
N LYS A 684 29.24 16.41 -5.75
CA LYS A 684 29.53 17.80 -5.39
C LYS A 684 28.30 18.63 -4.97
N PRO A 685 27.12 18.50 -5.59
CA PRO A 685 25.94 19.22 -5.10
C PRO A 685 25.52 18.82 -3.69
N VAL A 686 25.52 17.52 -3.39
CA VAL A 686 25.21 17.01 -2.04
C VAL A 686 26.24 17.54 -1.03
N GLN A 687 27.53 17.52 -1.39
CA GLN A 687 28.60 18.05 -0.56
C GLN A 687 28.44 19.57 -0.33
N ARG A 688 28.25 20.39 -1.37
CA ARG A 688 28.11 21.85 -1.26
C ARG A 688 26.93 22.24 -0.37
N LEU A 689 25.77 21.59 -0.53
CA LEU A 689 24.60 21.82 0.31
C LEU A 689 24.91 21.62 1.80
N THR A 690 25.62 20.53 2.17
CA THR A 690 26.01 20.27 3.57
C THR A 690 27.05 21.25 4.13
N LYS A 691 27.81 21.94 3.25
CA LYS A 691 28.87 22.88 3.64
C LYS A 691 28.34 24.26 4.01
N TYR A 692 27.25 24.75 3.42
CA TYR A 692 26.74 26.09 3.71
C TYR A 692 26.40 26.31 5.19
N GLN A 693 25.77 25.35 5.86
CA GLN A 693 25.50 25.48 7.31
C GLN A 693 26.77 25.47 8.18
N LEU A 694 27.87 24.83 7.74
CA LEU A 694 29.16 24.91 8.44
C LEU A 694 29.77 26.31 8.30
N LEU A 695 29.80 26.84 7.08
CA LEU A 695 30.36 28.17 6.78
C LEU A 695 29.55 29.29 7.46
N LEU A 696 28.21 29.21 7.43
CA LEU A 696 27.33 30.15 8.12
C LEU A 696 27.51 30.08 9.65
N LYS A 697 27.68 28.88 10.21
CA LYS A 697 27.92 28.69 11.66
C LYS A 697 29.30 29.19 12.10
N GLU A 698 30.33 28.96 11.29
CA GLU A 698 31.69 29.43 11.58
C GLU A 698 31.81 30.94 11.38
N LEU A 699 31.05 31.56 10.46
CA LEU A 699 30.93 33.02 10.38
C LEU A 699 30.20 33.58 11.61
N LEU A 700 29.05 33.00 11.99
CA LEU A 700 28.24 33.43 13.13
C LEU A 700 29.03 33.45 14.45
N LYS A 701 29.92 32.49 14.64
CA LYS A 701 30.86 32.37 15.76
C LYS A 701 31.75 33.61 15.95
N TYR A 702 32.06 34.35 14.88
CA TYR A 702 32.89 35.57 14.93
C TYR A 702 32.08 36.87 14.80
N SER A 703 30.75 36.78 14.63
CA SER A 703 29.85 37.93 14.45
C SER A 703 28.97 38.21 15.67
N THR A 704 29.36 37.78 16.86
CA THR A 704 28.64 38.13 18.10
C THR A 704 28.50 39.65 18.25
N ASP A 705 27.29 40.11 18.59
CA ASP A 705 26.91 41.51 18.82
C ASP A 705 27.10 42.48 17.63
N CYS A 706 27.13 41.97 16.39
CA CYS A 706 27.16 42.77 15.16
C CYS A 706 25.76 42.99 14.54
N GLU A 707 25.60 43.99 13.67
CA GLU A 707 24.46 44.03 12.73
C GLU A 707 24.51 42.81 11.77
N GLY A 708 23.37 42.38 11.24
CA GLY A 708 23.27 41.17 10.38
C GLY A 708 23.30 39.83 11.14
N THR A 709 23.56 39.81 12.45
CA THR A 709 23.64 38.57 13.25
C THR A 709 22.32 37.79 13.29
N SER A 710 21.18 38.52 13.31
CA SER A 710 19.83 37.94 13.27
C SER A 710 19.55 37.25 11.93
N GLU A 711 19.92 37.92 10.84
CA GLU A 711 19.80 37.46 9.46
C GLU A 711 20.71 36.24 9.21
N LEU A 712 21.92 36.25 9.76
CA LEU A 712 22.88 35.15 9.69
C LEU A 712 22.42 33.90 10.46
N GLN A 713 21.88 34.08 11.68
CA GLN A 713 21.22 32.99 12.42
C GLN A 713 19.96 32.49 11.67
N GLY A 714 19.22 33.37 11.02
CA GLY A 714 18.09 33.02 10.14
C GLY A 714 18.53 32.16 8.95
N ALA A 715 19.58 32.56 8.25
CA ALA A 715 20.18 31.83 7.13
C ALA A 715 20.68 30.43 7.54
N LEU A 716 21.41 30.35 8.67
CA LEU A 716 21.86 29.07 9.24
C LEU A 716 20.67 28.15 9.52
N THR A 717 19.60 28.68 10.12
CA THR A 717 18.37 27.93 10.39
C THR A 717 17.70 27.45 9.10
N ALA A 718 17.57 28.32 8.10
CA ALA A 718 16.98 27.96 6.80
C ALA A 718 17.77 26.89 6.04
N MET A 719 19.11 26.89 6.14
CA MET A 719 19.95 25.84 5.54
C MET A 719 19.88 24.51 6.30
N LEU A 720 19.74 24.53 7.63
CA LEU A 720 19.51 23.33 8.44
C LEU A 720 18.10 22.75 8.17
N ASP A 721 17.08 23.59 8.07
CA ASP A 721 15.71 23.19 7.70
C ASP A 721 15.65 22.61 6.29
N LEU A 722 16.37 23.19 5.31
CA LEU A 722 16.49 22.62 3.97
C LEU A 722 17.20 21.26 3.98
N LEU A 723 18.34 21.14 4.66
CA LEU A 723 19.06 19.86 4.76
C LEU A 723 18.17 18.76 5.38
N LYS A 724 17.37 19.12 6.39
CA LYS A 724 16.36 18.24 6.97
C LYS A 724 15.25 17.90 5.96
N SER A 725 14.69 18.89 5.26
CA SER A 725 13.64 18.68 4.23
C SER A 725 14.11 17.73 3.14
N VAL A 726 15.33 17.95 2.62
CA VAL A 726 15.96 17.09 1.62
C VAL A 726 16.16 15.68 2.15
N ASN A 727 16.69 15.52 3.38
CA ASN A 727 16.85 14.21 4.02
C ASN A 727 15.51 13.49 4.24
N ASP A 728 14.49 14.17 4.73
CA ASP A 728 13.16 13.59 4.94
C ASP A 728 12.51 13.20 3.60
N SER A 729 12.79 13.93 2.51
CA SER A 729 12.38 13.57 1.14
C SER A 729 13.11 12.34 0.58
N MET A 730 14.30 11.99 1.09
CA MET A 730 14.97 10.72 0.71
C MET A 730 14.19 9.48 1.15
N HIS A 731 13.29 9.62 2.14
CA HIS A 731 12.37 8.55 2.52
C HIS A 731 11.10 8.51 1.64
N GLN A 732 10.73 9.62 0.97
CA GLN A 732 9.59 9.68 0.05
C GLN A 732 9.78 8.82 -1.20
N ILE A 733 10.99 8.78 -1.79
CA ILE A 733 11.27 7.96 -2.98
C ILE A 733 11.16 6.43 -2.73
N ALA A 734 11.06 6.03 -1.46
CA ALA A 734 10.85 4.64 -1.05
C ALA A 734 9.37 4.32 -0.72
N ILE A 735 8.44 5.27 -0.90
CA ILE A 735 6.99 5.03 -0.74
C ILE A 735 6.45 4.25 -1.94
N THR A 736 5.74 3.15 -1.69
CA THR A 736 5.19 2.26 -2.72
C THR A 736 3.69 2.07 -2.58
N GLY A 737 2.98 1.99 -3.72
CA GLY A 737 1.53 1.74 -3.77
C GLY A 737 0.65 2.94 -3.38
N TYR A 738 1.12 4.18 -3.59
CA TYR A 738 0.29 5.39 -3.55
C TYR A 738 -0.25 5.69 -4.94
N GLU A 739 -1.57 5.86 -5.07
CA GLU A 739 -2.25 6.10 -6.34
C GLU A 739 -2.47 7.60 -6.57
N GLY A 740 -1.41 8.29 -7.02
CA GLY A 740 -1.40 9.73 -7.33
C GLY A 740 0.02 10.27 -7.42
N ASP A 741 0.18 11.54 -7.79
CA ASP A 741 1.48 12.21 -7.65
C ASP A 741 1.70 12.64 -6.19
N ILE A 742 2.86 12.27 -5.64
CA ILE A 742 3.26 12.65 -4.27
C ILE A 742 3.69 14.13 -4.24
N CYS A 743 4.18 14.68 -5.36
CA CYS A 743 4.63 16.07 -5.44
C CYS A 743 3.47 17.08 -5.24
N GLU A 744 2.23 16.72 -5.60
CA GLU A 744 1.05 17.56 -5.38
C GLU A 744 0.71 17.78 -3.90
N LEU A 745 1.27 16.97 -2.99
CA LEU A 745 1.07 17.09 -1.54
C LEU A 745 1.83 18.27 -0.92
N GLY A 746 2.73 18.91 -1.67
CA GLY A 746 3.69 19.89 -1.16
C GLY A 746 4.93 19.20 -0.59
N ARG A 747 5.73 19.93 0.19
CA ARG A 747 6.97 19.39 0.76
C ARG A 747 6.73 18.47 1.95
N VAL A 748 7.66 17.52 2.16
CA VAL A 748 7.75 16.75 3.41
C VAL A 748 8.28 17.66 4.52
N LEU A 749 7.53 17.76 5.61
CA LEU A 749 7.84 18.61 6.77
C LEU A 749 8.44 17.81 7.93
N MET A 750 7.97 16.56 8.09
CA MET A 750 8.50 15.57 9.03
C MET A 750 8.19 14.14 8.53
N GLN A 751 9.11 13.21 8.78
CA GLN A 751 8.82 11.77 8.79
C GLN A 751 9.14 11.12 10.15
N GLY A 752 8.69 9.88 10.36
CA GLY A 752 9.00 9.13 11.58
C GLY A 752 8.19 7.85 11.76
N SER A 753 8.71 6.93 12.58
CA SER A 753 8.04 5.66 12.91
C SER A 753 7.31 5.76 14.26
N PHE A 754 6.05 5.30 14.29
CA PHE A 754 5.15 5.46 15.42
C PHE A 754 4.33 4.21 15.72
N SER A 755 4.07 4.00 17.01
CA SER A 755 3.01 3.11 17.52
C SER A 755 1.66 3.83 17.37
N VAL A 756 0.77 3.32 16.50
CA VAL A 756 -0.53 3.96 16.20
C VAL A 756 -1.71 3.04 16.54
N TRP A 757 -2.65 3.54 17.33
CA TRP A 757 -3.97 2.95 17.56
C TRP A 757 -5.01 3.73 16.76
N ILE A 758 -6.07 3.07 16.29
CA ILE A 758 -7.15 3.70 15.51
C ILE A 758 -8.48 3.50 16.25
N SER A 759 -9.37 4.49 16.24
CA SER A 759 -10.78 4.38 16.62
C SER A 759 -11.67 5.01 15.56
N HIS A 760 -12.87 4.47 15.34
CA HIS A 760 -13.87 5.06 14.43
C HIS A 760 -15.21 5.18 15.15
N LYS A 761 -15.93 6.29 14.92
CA LYS A 761 -17.04 6.70 15.79
C LYS A 761 -18.44 6.24 15.38
N LYS A 762 -18.58 5.40 14.34
CA LYS A 762 -19.87 4.90 13.83
C LYS A 762 -19.81 3.41 13.50
N GLY A 763 -20.72 2.63 14.09
CA GLY A 763 -20.92 1.19 13.81
C GLY A 763 -21.27 0.41 15.09
N PRO A 764 -22.20 -0.57 15.06
CA PRO A 764 -22.62 -1.35 16.23
C PRO A 764 -21.59 -2.45 16.57
N THR A 765 -20.31 -2.08 16.73
CA THR A 765 -19.18 -2.99 16.90
C THR A 765 -18.28 -2.61 18.08
N ARG A 766 -18.81 -2.68 19.31
CA ARG A 766 -17.99 -2.75 20.55
C ARG A 766 -16.94 -3.87 20.48
N MET A 767 -17.23 -4.91 19.68
CA MET A 767 -16.38 -6.07 19.42
C MET A 767 -15.45 -5.89 18.19
N LYS A 768 -14.99 -4.65 17.94
CA LYS A 768 -13.81 -4.32 17.13
C LYS A 768 -12.72 -3.59 17.93
N GLU A 769 -12.94 -3.34 19.23
CA GLU A 769 -12.03 -2.55 20.07
C GLU A 769 -10.95 -3.41 20.76
N LEU A 770 -11.26 -4.65 21.19
CA LEU A 770 -10.25 -5.51 21.85
C LEU A 770 -9.09 -5.91 20.93
N ALA A 771 -9.37 -6.21 19.66
CA ALA A 771 -8.34 -6.50 18.65
C ALA A 771 -7.44 -5.29 18.30
N ARG A 772 -7.67 -4.12 18.93
CA ARG A 772 -6.90 -2.89 18.71
C ARG A 772 -6.01 -2.51 19.89
N PHE A 773 -5.82 -3.36 20.91
CA PHE A 773 -4.87 -3.03 22.00
C PHE A 773 -3.39 -3.00 21.55
N LYS A 774 -2.98 -3.86 20.59
CA LYS A 774 -1.64 -3.79 20.00
C LYS A 774 -1.53 -2.58 19.05
N PRO A 775 -0.58 -1.64 19.25
CA PRO A 775 -0.37 -0.55 18.31
C PRO A 775 0.11 -1.09 16.96
N MET A 776 -0.47 -0.57 15.88
CA MET A 776 0.05 -0.76 14.54
C MET A 776 1.30 0.09 14.36
N GLN A 777 2.44 -0.53 14.04
CA GLN A 777 3.60 0.22 13.57
C GLN A 777 3.26 0.89 12.24
N ARG A 778 3.44 2.21 12.19
CA ARG A 778 3.26 3.03 11.00
C ARG A 778 4.40 4.02 10.88
N HIS A 779 4.88 4.20 9.66
CA HIS A 779 5.73 5.32 9.32
C HIS A 779 4.84 6.44 8.77
N LEU A 780 4.90 7.61 9.37
CA LEU A 780 4.07 8.77 9.03
C LEU A 780 4.92 9.75 8.23
N PHE A 781 4.36 10.29 7.14
CA PHE A 781 4.94 11.38 6.37
C PHE A 781 3.99 12.57 6.43
N LEU A 782 4.41 13.65 7.09
CA LEU A 782 3.65 14.89 7.20
C LEU A 782 4.05 15.82 6.06
N TYR A 783 3.09 16.14 5.19
CA TYR A 783 3.22 17.09 4.09
C TYR A 783 2.48 18.39 4.39
N GLU A 784 2.79 19.45 3.63
CA GLU A 784 2.08 20.74 3.72
C GLU A 784 0.56 20.63 3.51
N ARG A 785 0.10 19.65 2.72
CA ARG A 785 -1.33 19.47 2.36
C ARG A 785 -1.95 18.15 2.85
N ALA A 786 -1.14 17.16 3.26
CA ALA A 786 -1.59 15.83 3.62
C ALA A 786 -0.76 15.18 4.73
N LEU A 787 -1.26 14.10 5.32
CA LEU A 787 -0.51 13.19 6.18
C LEU A 787 -0.70 11.77 5.63
N LEU A 788 0.40 11.15 5.19
CA LEU A 788 0.39 9.75 4.72
C LEU A 788 0.76 8.81 5.86
N LEU A 789 0.05 7.70 5.97
CA LEU A 789 0.38 6.60 6.86
C LEU A 789 0.84 5.41 6.01
N CYS A 790 2.06 4.92 6.26
CA CYS A 790 2.66 3.79 5.55
C CYS A 790 3.03 2.65 6.51
N LYS A 791 3.13 1.41 6.02
CA LYS A 791 3.80 0.29 6.71
C LYS A 791 5.23 0.20 6.17
N ARG A 792 6.24 0.45 7.02
CA ARG A 792 7.65 0.13 6.72
C ARG A 792 7.76 -1.38 6.42
N ARG A 793 8.50 -1.70 5.37
CA ARG A 793 8.95 -3.02 4.99
C ARG A 793 10.48 -3.07 5.17
N GLU A 794 10.97 -4.28 5.33
CA GLU A 794 12.39 -4.57 5.23
C GLU A 794 12.48 -5.73 4.23
N GLU A 795 13.24 -5.52 3.16
CA GLU A 795 13.33 -6.50 2.06
C GLU A 795 14.47 -7.47 2.39
N HIS A 796 14.13 -8.75 2.46
CA HIS A 796 15.09 -9.84 2.67
C HIS A 796 15.57 -10.35 1.30
N GLY A 797 16.31 -9.50 0.59
CA GLY A 797 16.97 -9.82 -0.67
C GLY A 797 18.49 -9.83 -0.51
N ASP A 798 19.19 -10.63 -1.33
CA ASP A 798 20.64 -10.87 -1.26
C ASP A 798 21.47 -9.74 -1.91
N GLY A 799 21.03 -8.49 -1.72
CA GLY A 799 21.56 -7.28 -2.36
C GLY A 799 22.21 -6.32 -1.36
N CYS A 800 23.14 -5.50 -1.86
CA CYS A 800 23.95 -4.61 -1.01
C CYS A 800 23.18 -3.40 -0.43
N ASP A 801 22.19 -2.86 -1.17
CA ASP A 801 21.46 -1.65 -0.78
C ASP A 801 20.23 -1.97 0.10
N LYS A 802 20.44 -1.99 1.42
CA LYS A 802 19.40 -2.27 2.44
C LYS A 802 18.48 -1.07 2.73
N THR A 803 17.94 -0.42 1.71
CA THR A 803 17.03 0.72 1.88
C THR A 803 15.63 0.27 2.30
N PRO A 804 15.05 0.81 3.40
CA PRO A 804 13.71 0.41 3.85
C PRO A 804 12.61 1.00 2.94
N SER A 805 11.73 0.15 2.41
CA SER A 805 10.58 0.57 1.59
C SER A 805 9.32 0.80 2.44
N TYR A 806 8.40 1.66 1.98
CA TYR A 806 7.25 2.12 2.75
C TYR A 806 5.94 1.89 1.97
N SER A 807 5.27 0.76 2.22
CA SER A 807 3.98 0.48 1.58
C SER A 807 2.91 1.45 2.10
N PHE A 808 2.33 2.29 1.23
CA PHE A 808 1.22 3.21 1.54
C PHE A 808 0.02 2.47 2.17
N LYS A 809 -0.68 3.09 3.13
CA LYS A 809 -1.83 2.49 3.84
C LYS A 809 -3.02 3.42 4.07
N HIS A 810 -2.82 4.73 4.27
CA HIS A 810 -3.92 5.70 4.41
C HIS A 810 -3.47 7.13 4.10
N TYR A 811 -4.41 7.96 3.66
CA TYR A 811 -4.22 9.37 3.32
C TYR A 811 -5.18 10.24 4.14
N LEU A 812 -4.65 11.24 4.82
CA LEU A 812 -5.45 12.24 5.57
C LEU A 812 -5.19 13.63 4.99
N LYS A 813 -6.21 14.28 4.40
CA LYS A 813 -6.08 15.64 3.88
C LYS A 813 -6.03 16.64 5.03
N MET A 814 -4.99 17.48 5.12
CA MET A 814 -4.78 18.33 6.29
C MET A 814 -5.93 19.32 6.57
N THR A 815 -6.72 19.67 5.55
CA THR A 815 -7.91 20.54 5.68
C THR A 815 -9.06 19.94 6.51
N ALA A 816 -9.02 18.63 6.81
CA ALA A 816 -10.00 17.93 7.65
C ALA A 816 -9.34 17.19 8.84
N VAL A 817 -8.06 17.46 9.09
CA VAL A 817 -7.29 16.97 10.25
C VAL A 817 -7.44 17.93 11.42
N GLY A 818 -7.51 17.38 12.63
CA GLY A 818 -7.28 18.08 13.88
C GLY A 818 -6.44 17.25 14.84
N ILE A 819 -6.06 17.82 15.98
CA ILE A 819 -5.13 17.19 16.93
C ILE A 819 -5.66 17.22 18.37
N THR A 820 -5.07 16.42 19.26
CA THR A 820 -5.23 16.52 20.72
C THR A 820 -3.92 16.16 21.39
N GLU A 821 -3.33 17.14 22.05
CA GLU A 821 -1.97 17.05 22.60
C GLU A 821 -1.83 16.05 23.74
N ASN A 822 -2.86 15.90 24.59
CA ASN A 822 -2.76 15.16 25.84
C ASN A 822 -3.71 13.96 25.86
N VAL A 823 -3.14 12.76 25.99
CA VAL A 823 -3.83 11.48 26.14
C VAL A 823 -3.52 10.94 27.53
N LYS A 824 -4.54 10.47 28.26
CA LYS A 824 -4.35 9.95 29.63
C LYS A 824 -3.49 8.68 29.61
N GLY A 825 -2.54 8.59 30.55
CA GLY A 825 -1.72 7.39 30.79
C GLY A 825 -0.37 7.32 30.07
N ASP A 826 -0.06 8.21 29.12
CA ASP A 826 1.28 8.30 28.52
C ASP A 826 1.56 9.70 27.99
N VAL A 827 2.56 10.39 28.56
CA VAL A 827 2.97 11.74 28.14
C VAL A 827 3.48 11.80 26.71
N LYS A 828 3.93 10.68 26.13
CA LYS A 828 4.41 10.58 24.73
C LYS A 828 3.30 10.32 23.72
N LYS A 829 2.04 10.16 24.16
CA LYS A 829 0.87 10.02 23.29
C LYS A 829 0.20 11.35 22.97
N PHE A 830 -0.28 11.45 21.74
CA PHE A 830 -1.19 12.50 21.24
C PHE A 830 -2.22 11.87 20.30
N GLU A 831 -3.28 12.59 19.94
CA GLU A 831 -4.24 12.16 18.93
C GLU A 831 -4.13 13.02 17.67
N ILE A 832 -4.28 12.39 16.52
CA ILE A 832 -4.61 13.02 15.25
C ILE A 832 -6.00 12.52 14.88
N TRP A 833 -6.97 13.40 14.63
CA TRP A 833 -8.33 13.02 14.30
C TRP A 833 -8.77 13.62 12.96
N TYR A 834 -9.70 12.95 12.29
CA TYR A 834 -10.15 13.29 10.94
C TYR A 834 -11.67 13.36 10.87
N SER A 835 -12.21 14.17 9.95
CA SER A 835 -13.65 14.35 9.71
C SER A 835 -14.47 14.48 11.01
N GLY A 836 -14.17 15.52 11.81
CA GLY A 836 -14.91 15.76 13.06
C GLY A 836 -14.78 14.66 14.14
N ARG A 837 -13.66 13.90 14.14
CA ARG A 837 -13.43 12.69 14.95
C ARG A 837 -14.26 11.47 14.53
N GLU A 838 -14.64 11.36 13.25
CA GLU A 838 -15.14 10.08 12.71
C GLU A 838 -14.03 9.02 12.65
N GLU A 839 -12.77 9.45 12.42
CA GLU A 839 -11.56 8.66 12.66
C GLU A 839 -10.69 9.35 13.72
N VAL A 840 -10.07 8.57 14.61
CA VAL A 840 -9.11 9.04 15.62
C VAL A 840 -7.91 8.11 15.65
N TYR A 841 -6.73 8.67 15.42
CA TYR A 841 -5.43 8.00 15.46
C TYR A 841 -4.71 8.43 16.74
N VAL A 842 -4.60 7.55 17.72
CA VAL A 842 -3.72 7.79 18.88
C VAL A 842 -2.31 7.42 18.44
N VAL A 843 -1.37 8.35 18.57
CA VAL A 843 0.01 8.22 18.11
C VAL A 843 0.93 8.33 19.33
N GLN A 844 1.73 7.29 19.59
CA GLN A 844 2.81 7.32 20.59
C GLN A 844 4.14 7.58 19.89
N ALA A 845 4.77 8.70 20.24
CA ALA A 845 6.12 9.01 19.81
C ALA A 845 7.17 8.18 20.59
N PRO A 846 8.36 7.92 20.01
CA PRO A 846 9.45 7.26 20.73
C PRO A 846 9.87 8.06 21.98
N THR A 847 9.95 9.38 21.86
CA THR A 847 10.34 10.31 22.94
C THR A 847 9.37 11.51 23.03
N LEU A 848 9.46 12.30 24.11
CA LEU A 848 8.59 13.46 24.33
C LEU A 848 8.93 14.62 23.38
N GLU A 849 10.20 14.76 23.02
CA GLU A 849 10.74 15.78 22.11
C GLU A 849 10.19 15.55 20.71
N VAL A 850 10.16 14.29 20.25
CA VAL A 850 9.56 13.91 18.95
C VAL A 850 8.05 14.21 18.92
N LYS A 851 7.30 13.89 19.99
CA LYS A 851 5.89 14.30 20.11
C LYS A 851 5.75 15.82 20.01
N THR A 852 6.60 16.56 20.70
CA THR A 852 6.53 18.03 20.80
C THR A 852 6.81 18.69 19.45
N ALA A 853 7.83 18.23 18.73
CA ALA A 853 8.13 18.66 17.37
C ALA A 853 6.95 18.38 16.41
N TRP A 854 6.39 17.16 16.43
CA TRP A 854 5.24 16.80 15.59
C TRP A 854 3.99 17.63 15.90
N LEU A 855 3.69 17.89 17.17
CA LEU A 855 2.57 18.76 17.56
C LEU A 855 2.77 20.21 17.13
N ASN A 856 3.99 20.74 17.23
CA ASN A 856 4.30 22.10 16.81
C ASN A 856 4.20 22.27 15.30
N GLU A 857 4.61 21.27 14.52
CA GLU A 857 4.48 21.33 13.06
C GLU A 857 3.04 21.15 12.58
N LEU A 858 2.28 20.22 13.19
CA LEU A 858 0.84 20.09 12.95
C LEU A 858 0.09 21.39 13.32
N ARG A 859 0.46 22.05 14.44
CA ARG A 859 -0.05 23.39 14.80
C ARG A 859 0.28 24.45 13.74
N ARG A 860 1.50 24.45 13.21
CA ARG A 860 1.97 25.41 12.18
C ARG A 860 1.11 25.30 10.92
N ILE A 861 0.89 24.08 10.42
CA ILE A 861 0.02 23.81 9.26
C ILE A 861 -1.41 24.28 9.53
N LEU A 862 -2.03 23.83 10.63
CA LEU A 862 -3.42 24.15 10.95
C LEU A 862 -3.65 25.65 11.19
N THR A 863 -2.70 26.35 11.80
CA THR A 863 -2.75 27.80 12.00
C THR A 863 -2.59 28.55 10.68
N ASN A 864 -1.70 28.10 9.80
CA ASN A 864 -1.55 28.70 8.47
C ASN A 864 -2.79 28.47 7.59
N GLN A 865 -3.41 27.29 7.66
CA GLN A 865 -4.72 27.05 7.02
C GLN A 865 -5.82 27.94 7.60
N GLN A 866 -5.87 28.15 8.92
CA GLN A 866 -6.83 29.07 9.53
C GLN A 866 -6.57 30.53 9.12
N LYS A 867 -5.31 30.96 8.98
CA LYS A 867 -4.95 32.28 8.43
C LYS A 867 -5.42 32.41 6.97
N MET A 868 -5.17 31.41 6.12
CA MET A 868 -5.62 31.41 4.72
C MET A 868 -7.14 31.43 4.60
N LEU A 869 -7.86 30.62 5.40
CA LEU A 869 -9.32 30.63 5.46
C LEU A 869 -9.87 31.98 5.94
N ARG A 870 -9.28 32.60 6.97
CA ARG A 870 -9.64 33.95 7.42
C ARG A 870 -9.31 35.03 6.38
N GLY A 871 -8.24 34.85 5.62
CA GLY A 871 -7.88 35.71 4.49
C GLY A 871 -8.90 35.60 3.36
N LEU A 872 -9.27 34.38 2.98
CA LEU A 872 -10.30 34.08 1.98
C LEU A 872 -11.68 34.57 2.40
N THR A 873 -12.09 34.42 3.67
CA THR A 873 -13.37 34.98 4.14
C THR A 873 -13.33 36.50 4.26
N LYS A 874 -12.20 37.13 4.64
CA LYS A 874 -12.05 38.59 4.54
C LYS A 874 -12.11 39.07 3.08
N ALA A 875 -11.46 38.38 2.15
CA ALA A 875 -11.50 38.71 0.73
C ALA A 875 -12.90 38.52 0.13
N HIS A 876 -13.62 37.45 0.48
CA HIS A 876 -15.02 37.25 0.11
C HIS A 876 -15.93 38.33 0.72
N LEU A 877 -15.80 38.62 2.01
CA LEU A 877 -16.61 39.67 2.66
C LEU A 877 -16.32 41.04 2.06
N LEU A 878 -15.06 41.37 1.75
CA LEU A 878 -14.70 42.60 1.03
C LEU A 878 -15.26 42.62 -0.38
N ALA A 879 -15.16 41.52 -1.14
CA ALA A 879 -15.74 41.42 -2.49
C ALA A 879 -17.27 41.54 -2.47
N SER A 880 -17.96 40.89 -1.53
CA SER A 880 -19.40 41.02 -1.33
C SER A 880 -19.80 42.41 -0.85
N PHE A 881 -19.00 43.07 -0.01
CA PHE A 881 -19.26 44.43 0.45
C PHE A 881 -19.03 45.46 -0.67
N VAL A 882 -18.00 45.28 -1.50
CA VAL A 882 -17.80 46.06 -2.74
C VAL A 882 -18.96 45.84 -3.71
N ALA A 883 -19.36 44.59 -3.94
CA ALA A 883 -20.51 44.26 -4.81
C ALA A 883 -21.82 44.88 -4.32
N LEU A 884 -22.12 44.81 -3.02
CA LEU A 884 -23.29 45.50 -2.44
C LEU A 884 -23.20 47.02 -2.64
N ASN A 885 -22.04 47.64 -2.41
CA ASN A 885 -21.88 49.08 -2.62
C ASN A 885 -21.98 49.48 -4.10
N CYS A 886 -21.54 48.64 -5.04
CA CYS A 886 -21.79 48.84 -6.46
C CYS A 886 -23.29 48.83 -6.77
N CYS A 887 -24.03 47.79 -6.35
CA CYS A 887 -25.48 47.70 -6.57
C CYS A 887 -26.26 48.83 -5.88
N PHE A 888 -25.85 49.28 -4.69
CA PHE A 888 -26.43 50.46 -4.03
C PHE A 888 -26.12 51.75 -4.80
N SER A 889 -24.92 51.90 -5.38
CA SER A 889 -24.56 53.06 -6.21
C SER A 889 -25.34 53.09 -7.53
N GLU A 890 -25.60 51.94 -8.15
CA GLU A 890 -26.41 51.84 -9.37
C GLU A 890 -27.90 52.15 -9.10
N ASN A 891 -28.48 51.60 -8.03
CA ASN A 891 -29.85 51.92 -7.63
C ASN A 891 -30.02 53.41 -7.26
N MET A 892 -29.03 54.03 -6.60
CA MET A 892 -29.01 55.49 -6.37
C MET A 892 -29.00 56.32 -7.67
N ARG A 893 -28.41 55.83 -8.76
CA ARG A 893 -28.40 56.53 -10.06
C ARG A 893 -29.72 56.40 -10.81
N TYR A 894 -30.43 55.28 -10.66
CA TYR A 894 -31.78 55.13 -11.24
C TYR A 894 -32.85 55.88 -10.44
N GLY A 895 -32.70 56.01 -9.12
CA GLY A 895 -33.60 56.75 -8.23
C GLY A 895 -33.66 58.28 -8.42
N GLN A 896 -32.93 58.84 -9.39
CA GLN A 896 -32.99 60.28 -9.76
C GLN A 896 -33.54 60.52 -11.17
N LYS A 897 -34.17 59.52 -11.80
CA LYS A 897 -34.88 59.67 -13.10
C LYS A 897 -36.21 58.88 -13.14
N LEU A 898 -37.08 59.13 -12.17
CA LEU A 898 -38.53 58.91 -12.24
C LEU A 898 -39.24 59.80 -11.20
#